data_AF-A0A1L7UM90-F1
#
_entry.id   AF-A0A1L7UM90-F1
#
_cell.length_a   1.000
_cell.length_b   1.000
_cell.length_c   1.000
_cell.angle_alpha   90.00
_cell.angle_beta   90.00
_cell.angle_gamma   90.00
#
_symmetry.space_group_name_H-M   'P 1'
#
loop_
_entity.id
_entity.type
_entity.pdbx_description
1 polymer ?
#
loop_
_entity_poly.entity_id
_entity_poly.type
_entity_poly.pdbx_seq_one_letter_code
_entity_poly.pdbx_strand_id
1 'polypeptide(L)'
;MTSSPDGLLLPPVPDQAPAQEQAAASFRQSKICICVDVSGSTYGPALTAEIKAVKQVCSLIPQSMYENITIIPWNDASERPRSLSQIHTLESGGGTDPNVLLEDPECRLLLQEADFWFLMTDGEIDQSVVRQFARNLTDYGMHGKACIVSVFGEKLMKPSHCNITVGLSVFAVSPHVVFMYTDIDTSKTTLLSTKGCFSNLLPAGKRNPTLDYDTNWSDLPFVSYENLTRISVPRAQKVEKDELILHGNTRVNINNLVSRETIDEDLMRQIMLNEDNIKTIALTAKIRGESDKLTKWLDKVDAKIEQDSISEAFGHKDSQLLKDTIAEIGEANETQVSLDDYGAMGYGAQNAYAFEPYPAHISFPHAYHQEFKKSSTRMRALTEPNTRLAAPENIGGYEFEHLHSLTPSNDPWTRSILLPKGLSQTTQPDKLSSIPQTNEKPQSYEPFTETTTGNQGDHLNLAIAGFLKPTQARDQHILDCPKCGRARAVMTLLLKAPDQSMATKNFPSVNSTSKLVYPLTMGNYPETDIISDTIACDKCAVAMVGTKKAAHKETLVVALPLVSYSKNRDAWLQTVNIATSRRFHRSDLAQVFLSIIFTKIERLLSESSKVPNLHNALNWQATMIQSEVVLQAENFPHVCQLGVGLMNEVILRTYRDCLVHDKFPLLLSYPLDGFIVTNAALSNSKYSGALSQPKRKSVVLLRFLYHLLENCCAYEQENGPLQLHAAKTLILLMDDPSGPRSLFKWRSLRAFSFRFDSLQDLQKYLSNHAVMDRYRLSLTAADLLDTPLLTATGLADFRRLGPLFSWIEREAGNAIAVFVHYLMRLDTTPCLPSILFQRLREREEVKEALADPGSLSARAVERLIKPLTVLQ
;
A
#
# COMPACT_ATOMS: atom_id res chain seq x y z
N MET A 1 80.42 -63.39 19.10
CA MET A 1 80.25 -62.07 19.75
C MET A 1 79.46 -61.23 18.76
N THR A 2 78.13 -61.11 18.97
CA THR A 2 77.40 -59.84 19.26
C THR A 2 77.44 -58.87 18.06
N SER A 3 76.36 -58.39 17.44
CA SER A 3 74.97 -58.15 17.84
C SER A 3 74.14 -57.69 16.61
N SER A 4 72.82 -57.75 16.75
CA SER A 4 71.66 -57.40 15.89
C SER A 4 71.70 -56.16 14.94
N PRO A 5 70.71 -56.04 14.02
CA PRO A 5 70.83 -55.42 12.69
C PRO A 5 70.15 -54.04 12.57
N ASP A 6 70.49 -53.28 11.51
CA ASP A 6 69.65 -52.17 11.02
C ASP A 6 69.71 -52.09 9.48
N GLY A 7 68.53 -52.02 8.88
CA GLY A 7 68.30 -52.01 7.43
C GLY A 7 68.56 -50.65 6.80
N LEU A 8 69.26 -50.65 5.67
CA LEU A 8 69.44 -49.49 4.80
C LEU A 8 68.22 -49.36 3.86
N LEU A 9 67.41 -48.35 4.13
CA LEU A 9 66.26 -47.93 3.33
C LEU A 9 66.69 -47.28 2.00
N LEU A 10 66.02 -47.68 0.92
CA LEU A 10 66.08 -47.09 -0.42
C LEU A 10 65.59 -45.63 -0.41
N PRO A 11 66.09 -44.78 -1.33
CA PRO A 11 65.71 -43.37 -1.40
C PRO A 11 64.26 -43.19 -1.86
N PRO A 12 63.52 -42.21 -1.29
CA PRO A 12 62.14 -41.96 -1.65
C PRO A 12 62.03 -41.32 -3.05
N VAL A 13 61.05 -41.82 -3.80
CA VAL A 13 60.55 -41.28 -5.07
C VAL A 13 60.21 -39.79 -4.90
N PRO A 14 60.62 -38.90 -5.82
CA PRO A 14 60.31 -37.49 -5.71
C PRO A 14 58.79 -37.26 -5.84
N ASP A 15 58.24 -36.60 -4.83
CA ASP A 15 56.89 -36.03 -4.81
C ASP A 15 56.60 -35.34 -6.14
N GLN A 16 55.59 -35.84 -6.86
CA GLN A 16 54.95 -35.10 -7.93
C GLN A 16 54.32 -33.86 -7.29
N ALA A 17 54.94 -32.71 -7.53
CA ALA A 17 54.37 -31.41 -7.24
C ALA A 17 52.93 -31.34 -7.81
N PRO A 18 51.97 -30.76 -7.07
CA PRO A 18 50.62 -30.55 -7.58
C PRO A 18 50.68 -29.72 -8.86
N ALA A 19 49.91 -30.15 -9.85
CA ALA A 19 49.87 -29.63 -11.21
C ALA A 19 49.79 -28.09 -11.26
N GLN A 20 50.61 -27.52 -12.14
CA GLN A 20 50.70 -26.09 -12.43
C GLN A 20 49.34 -25.43 -12.68
N GLU A 21 49.12 -24.31 -11.98
CA GLU A 21 48.10 -23.29 -12.21
C GLU A 21 48.04 -22.88 -13.69
N GLN A 22 46.96 -23.25 -14.40
CA GLN A 22 46.77 -22.95 -15.82
C GLN A 22 46.33 -21.49 -16.00
N ALA A 23 47.09 -20.72 -16.80
CA ALA A 23 46.98 -19.26 -16.93
C ALA A 23 45.61 -18.76 -17.45
N ALA A 24 45.02 -17.79 -16.72
CA ALA A 24 43.78 -17.08 -17.05
C ALA A 24 43.97 -16.08 -18.21
N ALA A 25 42.93 -15.88 -19.04
CA ALA A 25 42.95 -14.90 -20.11
C ALA A 25 42.72 -13.48 -19.55
N SER A 26 43.48 -12.50 -20.02
CA SER A 26 43.23 -11.08 -19.69
C SER A 26 41.99 -10.60 -20.43
N PHE A 27 41.09 -9.88 -19.74
CA PHE A 27 39.84 -9.31 -20.29
C PHE A 27 40.02 -8.65 -21.66
N ARG A 28 41.15 -7.98 -21.90
CA ARG A 28 41.45 -7.24 -23.14
C ARG A 28 41.81 -8.13 -24.35
N GLN A 29 42.11 -9.41 -24.10
CA GLN A 29 42.56 -10.37 -25.11
C GLN A 29 41.54 -11.50 -25.32
N SER A 30 40.40 -11.44 -24.63
CA SER A 30 39.38 -12.47 -24.66
C SER A 30 38.46 -12.38 -25.88
N LYS A 31 37.97 -13.54 -26.34
CA LYS A 31 36.83 -13.64 -27.26
C LYS A 31 35.54 -13.49 -26.47
N ILE A 32 34.74 -12.49 -26.81
CA ILE A 32 33.59 -12.06 -26.00
C ILE A 32 32.33 -12.07 -26.85
N CYS A 33 31.27 -12.64 -26.29
CA CYS A 33 29.93 -12.56 -26.85
C CYS A 33 29.06 -11.63 -26.01
N ILE A 34 28.34 -10.70 -26.64
CA ILE A 34 27.48 -9.74 -25.96
C ILE A 34 26.05 -9.95 -26.46
N CYS A 35 25.21 -10.53 -25.61
CA CYS A 35 23.80 -10.71 -25.90
C CYS A 35 23.05 -9.42 -25.50
N VAL A 36 22.42 -8.76 -26.47
CA VAL A 36 21.72 -7.48 -26.29
C VAL A 36 20.23 -7.72 -26.45
N ASP A 37 19.46 -7.35 -25.45
CA ASP A 37 18.01 -7.48 -25.48
C ASP A 37 17.45 -6.43 -26.43
N VAL A 38 16.72 -6.90 -27.43
CA VAL A 38 16.03 -6.05 -28.40
C VAL A 38 14.53 -6.31 -28.35
N SER A 39 14.00 -6.82 -27.23
CA SER A 39 12.57 -6.99 -27.03
C SER A 39 11.82 -5.65 -27.08
N GLY A 40 10.49 -5.70 -27.23
CA GLY A 40 9.66 -4.49 -27.31
C GLY A 40 9.76 -3.57 -26.08
N SER A 41 10.09 -4.09 -24.90
CA SER A 41 10.24 -3.29 -23.66
C SER A 41 11.49 -2.41 -23.69
N THR A 42 12.52 -2.79 -24.46
CA THR A 42 13.76 -2.01 -24.60
C THR A 42 13.60 -0.77 -25.48
N TYR A 43 12.42 -0.53 -26.06
CA TYR A 43 12.18 0.57 -27.01
C TYR A 43 12.57 1.94 -26.43
N GLY A 44 13.45 2.64 -27.17
CA GLY A 44 13.82 4.03 -26.87
C GLY A 44 15.04 4.14 -25.93
N PRO A 45 14.91 4.75 -24.72
CA PRO A 45 16.07 5.03 -23.86
C PRO A 45 16.84 3.80 -23.38
N ALA A 46 16.17 2.67 -23.14
CA ALA A 46 16.80 1.44 -22.67
C ALA A 46 17.77 0.87 -23.72
N LEU A 47 17.32 0.58 -24.94
CA LEU A 47 18.19 0.13 -26.04
C LEU A 47 19.31 1.14 -26.34
N THR A 48 19.04 2.43 -26.21
CA THR A 48 20.09 3.47 -26.35
C THR A 48 21.17 3.34 -25.28
N ALA A 49 20.78 3.09 -24.02
CA ALA A 49 21.69 2.86 -22.91
C ALA A 49 22.47 1.55 -23.06
N GLU A 50 21.83 0.47 -23.54
CA GLU A 50 22.48 -0.80 -23.86
C GLU A 50 23.55 -0.63 -24.94
N ILE A 51 23.21 -0.02 -26.08
CA ILE A 51 24.16 0.28 -27.17
C ILE A 51 25.34 1.11 -26.64
N LYS A 52 25.08 2.08 -25.75
CA LYS A 52 26.12 2.90 -25.12
C LYS A 52 27.03 2.06 -24.23
N ALA A 53 26.48 1.15 -23.43
CA ALA A 53 27.24 0.23 -22.58
C ALA A 53 28.09 -0.73 -23.41
N VAL A 54 27.56 -1.31 -24.49
CA VAL A 54 28.33 -2.16 -25.41
C VAL A 54 29.51 -1.39 -26.00
N LYS A 55 29.30 -0.15 -26.45
CA LYS A 55 30.39 0.71 -26.95
C LYS A 55 31.44 0.98 -25.89
N GLN A 56 31.04 1.23 -24.64
CA GLN A 56 31.97 1.42 -23.52
C GLN A 56 32.79 0.15 -23.27
N VAL A 57 32.17 -1.02 -23.19
CA VAL A 57 32.87 -2.31 -23.02
C VAL A 57 33.85 -2.55 -24.17
N CYS A 58 33.40 -2.38 -25.41
CA CYS A 58 34.23 -2.61 -26.60
C CYS A 58 35.40 -1.61 -26.71
N SER A 59 35.25 -0.38 -26.17
CA SER A 59 36.34 0.60 -26.14
C SER A 59 37.52 0.19 -25.25
N LEU A 60 37.30 -0.74 -24.31
CA LEU A 60 38.34 -1.29 -23.43
C LEU A 60 39.19 -2.37 -24.10
N ILE A 61 38.73 -2.86 -25.26
CA ILE A 61 39.38 -3.91 -26.06
C ILE A 61 40.14 -3.23 -27.20
N PRO A 62 41.39 -3.65 -27.50
CA PRO A 62 42.13 -3.12 -28.64
C PRO A 62 41.38 -3.31 -29.97
N GLN A 63 41.40 -2.32 -30.85
CA GLN A 63 40.70 -2.39 -32.15
C GLN A 63 41.11 -3.59 -33.01
N SER A 64 42.36 -4.04 -32.91
CA SER A 64 42.86 -5.23 -33.60
C SER A 64 42.16 -6.53 -33.18
N MET A 65 41.40 -6.51 -32.08
CA MET A 65 40.69 -7.65 -31.52
C MET A 65 39.16 -7.51 -31.68
N TYR A 66 38.66 -6.52 -32.42
CA TYR A 66 37.22 -6.34 -32.63
C TYR A 66 36.57 -7.50 -33.38
N GLU A 67 37.34 -8.27 -34.16
CA GLU A 67 36.87 -9.52 -34.78
C GLU A 67 36.54 -10.61 -33.75
N ASN A 68 37.05 -10.50 -32.52
CA ASN A 68 36.76 -11.41 -31.42
C ASN A 68 35.54 -10.99 -30.60
N ILE A 69 34.83 -9.94 -31.00
CA ILE A 69 33.61 -9.46 -30.34
C ILE A 69 32.42 -9.76 -31.24
N THR A 70 31.50 -10.56 -30.71
CA THR A 70 30.24 -10.88 -31.38
C THR A 70 29.07 -10.31 -30.60
N ILE A 71 28.17 -9.60 -31.28
CA ILE A 71 26.94 -9.08 -30.68
C ILE A 71 25.79 -9.98 -31.15
N ILE A 72 25.01 -10.52 -30.22
CA ILE A 72 23.84 -11.35 -30.53
C ILE A 72 22.60 -10.60 -30.03
N PRO A 73 21.80 -9.99 -30.94
CA PRO A 73 20.52 -9.41 -30.56
C PRO A 73 19.51 -10.53 -30.29
N TRP A 74 18.69 -10.39 -29.25
CA TRP A 74 17.67 -11.38 -28.91
C TRP A 74 16.39 -10.73 -28.39
N ASN A 75 15.26 -11.36 -28.69
CA ASN A 75 13.92 -11.06 -28.19
C ASN A 75 13.21 -12.39 -27.89
N ASP A 76 12.05 -12.68 -28.50
CA ASP A 76 11.43 -14.01 -28.57
C ASP A 76 11.99 -14.87 -29.73
N ALA A 77 13.01 -14.36 -30.41
CA ALA A 77 13.86 -15.04 -31.37
C ALA A 77 15.32 -14.57 -31.21
N SER A 78 16.27 -15.37 -31.67
CA SER A 78 17.65 -14.91 -31.83
C SER A 78 17.80 -14.27 -33.21
N GLU A 79 18.31 -13.05 -33.24
CA GLU A 79 18.65 -12.40 -34.50
C GLU A 79 20.04 -12.82 -34.97
N ARG A 80 20.32 -12.57 -36.25
CA ARG A 80 21.63 -12.85 -36.83
C ARG A 80 22.72 -12.11 -36.05
N PRO A 81 23.80 -12.80 -35.64
CA PRO A 81 24.95 -12.19 -34.98
C PRO A 81 25.51 -11.03 -35.80
N ARG A 82 25.89 -9.95 -35.13
CA ARG A 82 26.36 -8.70 -35.73
C ARG A 82 27.76 -8.35 -35.24
N SER A 83 28.51 -7.68 -36.11
CA SER A 83 29.77 -7.05 -35.72
C SER A 83 29.51 -5.73 -34.98
N LEU A 84 30.52 -5.23 -34.24
CA LEU A 84 30.44 -3.93 -33.56
C LEU A 84 30.09 -2.77 -34.51
N SER A 85 30.52 -2.85 -35.78
CA SER A 85 30.21 -1.82 -36.78
C SER A 85 28.71 -1.69 -37.05
N GLN A 86 27.95 -2.77 -36.87
CA GLN A 86 26.52 -2.86 -37.15
C GLN A 86 25.65 -2.60 -35.91
N ILE A 87 26.21 -2.27 -34.76
CA ILE A 87 25.43 -2.09 -33.52
C ILE A 87 24.36 -0.99 -33.60
N HIS A 88 24.54 0.00 -34.49
CA HIS A 88 23.58 1.08 -34.69
C HIS A 88 22.34 0.65 -35.50
N THR A 89 22.32 -0.58 -36.02
CA THR A 89 21.21 -1.15 -36.78
C THR A 89 20.26 -1.98 -35.92
N LEU A 90 20.51 -2.05 -34.59
CA LEU A 90 19.63 -2.74 -33.65
C LEU A 90 18.31 -1.98 -33.54
N GLU A 91 17.21 -2.71 -33.59
CA GLU A 91 15.85 -2.19 -33.47
C GLU A 91 15.11 -3.05 -32.47
N SER A 92 14.35 -2.41 -31.57
CA SER A 92 13.55 -3.12 -30.58
C SER A 92 12.24 -3.65 -31.18
N GLY A 93 11.88 -4.89 -30.87
CA GLY A 93 10.62 -5.54 -31.24
C GLY A 93 10.56 -6.97 -30.71
N GLY A 94 9.38 -7.58 -30.69
CA GLY A 94 9.19 -8.95 -30.21
C GLY A 94 9.03 -9.07 -28.70
N GLY A 95 8.95 -10.32 -28.22
CA GLY A 95 8.87 -10.69 -26.80
C GLY A 95 10.24 -10.83 -26.13
N THR A 96 10.28 -11.42 -24.94
CA THR A 96 11.52 -11.61 -24.17
C THR A 96 11.67 -13.08 -23.79
N ASP A 97 12.51 -13.83 -24.51
CA ASP A 97 12.84 -15.21 -24.15
C ASP A 97 14.34 -15.50 -24.38
N PRO A 98 15.17 -15.56 -23.32
CA PRO A 98 16.60 -15.82 -23.46
C PRO A 98 16.93 -17.26 -23.90
N ASN A 99 15.97 -18.19 -23.90
CA ASN A 99 16.21 -19.56 -24.39
C ASN A 99 16.64 -19.59 -25.85
N VAL A 100 16.17 -18.63 -26.65
CA VAL A 100 16.50 -18.52 -28.08
C VAL A 100 18.00 -18.39 -28.35
N LEU A 101 18.74 -17.81 -27.39
CA LEU A 101 20.20 -17.70 -27.43
C LEU A 101 20.89 -19.07 -27.38
N LEU A 102 20.27 -20.01 -26.67
CA LEU A 102 20.80 -21.36 -26.44
C LEU A 102 20.19 -22.39 -27.38
N GLU A 103 18.96 -22.20 -27.85
CA GLU A 103 18.28 -23.13 -28.77
C GLU A 103 18.79 -22.98 -30.19
N ASP A 104 19.05 -21.75 -30.63
CA ASP A 104 19.66 -21.47 -31.93
C ASP A 104 21.10 -22.03 -31.99
N PRO A 105 21.40 -22.95 -32.92
CA PRO A 105 22.72 -23.58 -32.98
C PRO A 105 23.86 -22.61 -33.30
N GLU A 106 23.63 -21.57 -34.10
CA GLU A 106 24.66 -20.60 -34.49
C GLU A 106 25.04 -19.73 -33.27
N CYS A 107 24.02 -19.19 -32.58
CA CYS A 107 24.19 -18.39 -31.37
C CYS A 107 24.83 -19.20 -30.24
N ARG A 108 24.35 -20.43 -30.02
CA ARG A 108 24.89 -21.35 -29.00
C ARG A 108 26.37 -21.64 -29.24
N LEU A 109 26.78 -21.92 -30.48
CA LEU A 109 28.18 -22.19 -30.80
C LEU A 109 29.06 -20.96 -30.52
N LEU A 110 28.62 -19.76 -30.91
CA LEU A 110 29.34 -18.52 -30.63
C LEU A 110 29.51 -18.27 -29.13
N LEU A 111 28.46 -18.52 -28.35
CA LEU A 111 28.48 -18.46 -26.89
C LEU A 111 29.42 -19.52 -26.27
N GLN A 112 29.42 -20.74 -26.81
CA GLN A 112 30.29 -21.83 -26.37
C GLN A 112 31.77 -21.58 -26.70
N GLU A 113 32.08 -20.85 -27.76
CA GLU A 113 33.45 -20.49 -28.13
C GLU A 113 33.98 -19.23 -27.42
N ALA A 114 33.11 -18.40 -26.85
CA ALA A 114 33.51 -17.20 -26.10
C ALA A 114 34.23 -17.59 -24.79
N ASP A 115 35.22 -16.79 -24.38
CA ASP A 115 35.88 -16.96 -23.09
C ASP A 115 34.93 -16.61 -21.93
N PHE A 116 34.13 -15.56 -22.11
CA PHE A 116 33.02 -15.16 -21.27
C PHE A 116 32.02 -14.35 -22.08
N TRP A 117 30.84 -14.12 -21.51
CA TRP A 117 29.73 -13.49 -22.23
C TRP A 117 28.98 -12.48 -21.37
N PHE A 118 28.28 -11.57 -22.04
CA PHE A 118 27.38 -10.60 -21.41
C PHE A 118 25.93 -10.95 -21.73
N LEU A 119 25.07 -10.78 -20.74
CA LEU A 119 23.62 -10.81 -20.88
C LEU A 119 23.09 -9.42 -20.47
N MET A 120 22.69 -8.63 -21.46
CA MET A 120 22.06 -7.32 -21.30
C MET A 120 20.55 -7.46 -21.44
N THR A 121 19.78 -6.77 -20.61
CA THR A 121 18.31 -6.83 -20.56
C THR A 121 17.72 -5.68 -19.73
N ASP A 122 16.43 -5.38 -19.88
CA ASP A 122 15.68 -4.48 -19.00
C ASP A 122 14.88 -5.21 -17.89
N GLY A 123 14.82 -6.55 -17.94
CA GLY A 123 14.83 -7.38 -16.74
C GLY A 123 13.60 -8.23 -16.43
N GLU A 124 12.71 -8.59 -17.36
CA GLU A 124 11.50 -9.38 -17.05
C GLU A 124 11.34 -10.65 -17.89
N ILE A 125 11.25 -11.82 -17.25
CA ILE A 125 10.77 -13.07 -17.84
C ILE A 125 9.96 -13.91 -16.85
N ASP A 126 9.03 -14.70 -17.39
CA ASP A 126 8.22 -15.63 -16.61
C ASP A 126 9.03 -16.74 -15.95
N GLN A 127 8.54 -17.24 -14.82
CA GLN A 127 9.20 -18.28 -14.01
C GLN A 127 9.47 -19.58 -14.79
N SER A 128 8.57 -19.96 -15.71
CA SER A 128 8.75 -21.13 -16.58
C SER A 128 9.95 -20.96 -17.51
N VAL A 129 10.09 -19.76 -18.10
CA VAL A 129 11.20 -19.36 -18.95
C VAL A 129 12.52 -19.32 -18.17
N VAL A 130 12.51 -18.80 -16.93
CA VAL A 130 13.67 -18.81 -16.00
C VAL A 130 14.18 -20.24 -15.80
N ARG A 131 13.28 -21.20 -15.50
CA ARG A 131 13.66 -22.61 -15.30
C ARG A 131 14.18 -23.27 -16.56
N GLN A 132 13.49 -23.06 -17.67
CA GLN A 132 13.91 -23.60 -18.96
C GLN A 132 15.28 -23.07 -19.34
N PHE A 133 15.53 -21.78 -19.14
CA PHE A 133 16.80 -21.15 -19.44
C PHE A 133 17.94 -21.70 -18.59
N ALA A 134 17.73 -21.87 -17.28
CA ALA A 134 18.73 -22.49 -16.42
C ALA A 134 19.03 -23.95 -16.77
N ARG A 135 18.01 -24.73 -17.14
CA ARG A 135 18.19 -26.10 -17.64
C ARG A 135 18.99 -26.11 -18.93
N ASN A 136 18.67 -25.24 -19.88
CA ASN A 136 19.41 -25.10 -21.14
C ASN A 136 20.88 -24.67 -20.87
N LEU A 137 21.12 -23.75 -19.93
CA LEU A 137 22.49 -23.37 -19.53
C LEU A 137 23.30 -24.56 -18.99
N THR A 138 22.65 -25.50 -18.29
CA THR A 138 23.30 -26.73 -17.82
C THR A 138 23.48 -27.75 -18.93
N ASP A 139 22.44 -27.98 -19.74
CA ASP A 139 22.40 -28.97 -20.81
C ASP A 139 23.43 -28.68 -21.91
N TYR A 140 23.63 -27.40 -22.21
CA TYR A 140 24.60 -26.95 -23.22
C TYR A 140 25.97 -26.56 -22.62
N GLY A 141 26.22 -26.85 -21.34
CA GLY A 141 27.53 -26.63 -20.71
C GLY A 141 27.93 -25.16 -20.51
N MET A 142 26.97 -24.23 -20.60
CA MET A 142 27.22 -22.79 -20.46
C MET A 142 27.50 -22.36 -19.01
N HIS A 143 27.02 -23.12 -18.03
CA HIS A 143 27.28 -22.92 -16.60
C HIS A 143 28.77 -23.06 -16.21
N GLY A 144 29.62 -23.64 -17.06
CA GLY A 144 31.08 -23.63 -16.89
C GLY A 144 31.79 -22.35 -17.33
N LYS A 145 31.05 -21.35 -17.82
CA LYS A 145 31.57 -20.06 -18.32
C LYS A 145 31.24 -18.91 -17.40
N ALA A 146 32.16 -17.94 -17.37
CA ALA A 146 31.92 -16.67 -16.70
C ALA A 146 30.88 -15.82 -17.45
N CYS A 147 29.99 -15.16 -16.72
CA CYS A 147 28.94 -14.31 -17.31
C CYS A 147 28.81 -12.97 -16.58
N ILE A 148 28.54 -11.91 -17.33
CA ILE A 148 28.28 -10.58 -16.82
C ILE A 148 26.83 -10.23 -17.15
N VAL A 149 25.97 -10.17 -16.13
CA VAL A 149 24.57 -9.76 -16.28
C VAL A 149 24.45 -8.27 -16.02
N SER A 150 23.90 -7.51 -16.98
CA SER A 150 23.64 -6.08 -16.84
C SER A 150 22.17 -5.78 -17.09
N VAL A 151 21.47 -5.34 -16.04
CA VAL A 151 20.08 -4.89 -16.12
C VAL A 151 20.02 -3.38 -16.31
N PHE A 152 19.17 -2.92 -17.23
CA PHE A 152 18.99 -1.51 -17.56
C PHE A 152 17.60 -1.03 -17.15
N GLY A 153 17.52 0.08 -16.44
CA GLY A 153 16.21 0.64 -16.06
C GLY A 153 16.31 1.98 -15.34
N GLU A 154 15.16 2.48 -14.90
CA GLU A 154 15.04 3.73 -14.15
C GLU A 154 15.00 3.46 -12.63
N LYS A 155 15.69 4.31 -11.86
CA LYS A 155 15.70 4.24 -10.38
C LYS A 155 14.45 4.83 -9.72
N LEU A 156 13.26 4.55 -10.25
CA LEU A 156 11.99 5.00 -9.69
C LEU A 156 11.61 4.26 -8.40
N MET A 157 12.00 2.99 -8.29
CA MET A 157 11.74 2.12 -7.13
C MET A 157 13.03 1.77 -6.39
N LYS A 158 12.92 1.21 -5.18
CA LYS A 158 14.09 0.72 -4.42
C LYS A 158 14.76 -0.48 -5.12
N PRO A 159 16.05 -0.76 -4.86
CA PRO A 159 16.76 -1.91 -5.40
C PRO A 159 16.02 -3.25 -5.23
N SER A 160 15.34 -3.46 -4.11
CA SER A 160 14.57 -4.69 -3.82
C SER A 160 13.38 -4.93 -4.76
N HIS A 161 12.95 -3.91 -5.50
CA HIS A 161 11.84 -3.98 -6.46
C HIS A 161 12.34 -4.01 -7.91
N CYS A 162 13.64 -4.09 -8.15
CA CYS A 162 14.19 -4.20 -9.50
C CYS A 162 13.90 -5.58 -10.06
N ASN A 163 13.39 -5.64 -11.29
CA ASN A 163 13.19 -6.90 -11.97
C ASN A 163 14.55 -7.44 -12.45
N ILE A 164 14.95 -8.57 -11.89
CA ILE A 164 16.26 -9.21 -12.14
C ILE A 164 16.10 -10.65 -12.64
N THR A 165 14.87 -11.03 -13.01
CA THR A 165 14.45 -12.43 -13.26
C THR A 165 15.28 -13.11 -14.35
N VAL A 166 15.58 -12.40 -15.44
CA VAL A 166 16.41 -12.89 -16.56
C VAL A 166 17.80 -13.37 -16.10
N GLY A 167 18.42 -12.62 -15.19
CA GLY A 167 19.77 -12.93 -14.73
C GLY A 167 19.86 -14.00 -13.65
N LEU A 168 18.76 -14.31 -12.95
CA LEU A 168 18.75 -15.25 -11.83
C LEU A 168 19.18 -16.66 -12.27
N SER A 169 18.78 -17.10 -13.47
CA SER A 169 19.16 -18.40 -14.03
C SER A 169 20.67 -18.54 -14.18
N VAL A 170 21.32 -17.50 -14.73
CA VAL A 170 22.78 -17.47 -14.90
C VAL A 170 23.47 -17.41 -13.54
N PHE A 171 22.95 -16.57 -12.63
CA PHE A 171 23.55 -16.37 -11.32
C PHE A 171 23.51 -17.62 -10.43
N ALA A 172 22.49 -18.46 -10.65
CA ALA A 172 22.34 -19.73 -9.95
C ALA A 172 23.38 -20.76 -10.34
N VAL A 173 23.59 -20.95 -11.64
CA VAL A 173 24.34 -22.09 -12.17
C VAL A 173 25.81 -21.78 -12.43
N SER A 174 26.18 -20.50 -12.63
CA SER A 174 27.56 -20.12 -12.94
C SER A 174 28.39 -19.81 -11.68
N PRO A 175 29.62 -20.34 -11.56
CA PRO A 175 30.54 -20.04 -10.46
C PRO A 175 31.15 -18.62 -10.55
N HIS A 176 31.09 -18.00 -11.73
CA HIS A 176 31.76 -16.74 -12.03
C HIS A 176 30.75 -15.81 -12.68
N VAL A 177 30.08 -15.01 -11.86
CA VAL A 177 29.03 -14.11 -12.34
C VAL A 177 29.06 -12.78 -11.60
N VAL A 178 28.77 -11.69 -12.31
CA VAL A 178 28.47 -10.38 -11.71
C VAL A 178 27.11 -9.92 -12.20
N PHE A 179 26.35 -9.35 -11.27
CA PHE A 179 25.04 -8.80 -11.49
C PHE A 179 25.12 -7.27 -11.31
N MET A 180 24.93 -6.54 -12.39
CA MET A 180 25.04 -5.09 -12.45
C MET A 180 23.70 -4.46 -12.82
N TYR A 181 23.44 -3.27 -12.30
CA TYR A 181 22.30 -2.45 -12.69
C TYR A 181 22.81 -1.11 -13.24
N THR A 182 22.43 -0.76 -14.45
CA THR A 182 22.79 0.50 -15.10
C THR A 182 21.57 1.40 -15.19
N ASP A 183 21.63 2.52 -14.49
CA ASP A 183 20.58 3.55 -14.54
C ASP A 183 20.60 4.25 -15.90
N ILE A 184 19.48 4.20 -16.64
CA ILE A 184 19.40 4.72 -18.01
C ILE A 184 19.59 6.25 -18.06
N ASP A 185 19.12 6.97 -17.03
CA ASP A 185 19.18 8.43 -16.98
C ASP A 185 20.61 8.92 -16.71
N THR A 186 21.26 8.33 -15.71
CA THR A 186 22.59 8.78 -15.27
C THR A 186 23.74 8.02 -15.91
N SER A 187 23.47 6.90 -16.59
CA SER A 187 24.46 5.93 -17.07
C SER A 187 25.40 5.43 -15.97
N LYS A 188 24.99 5.46 -14.71
CA LYS A 188 25.78 4.96 -13.58
C LYS A 188 25.44 3.51 -13.30
N THR A 189 26.48 2.67 -13.25
CA THR A 189 26.36 1.24 -12.96
C THR A 189 26.63 0.94 -11.48
N THR A 190 25.73 0.19 -10.86
CA THR A 190 25.80 -0.28 -9.47
C THR A 190 25.88 -1.80 -9.41
N LEU A 191 26.64 -2.34 -8.46
CA LEU A 191 26.72 -3.77 -8.21
C LEU A 191 25.54 -4.23 -7.36
N LEU A 192 24.79 -5.21 -7.87
CA LEU A 192 23.73 -5.89 -7.11
C LEU A 192 24.30 -7.11 -6.37
N SER A 193 25.10 -7.93 -7.06
CA SER A 193 25.74 -9.12 -6.47
C SER A 193 26.92 -9.61 -7.32
N THR A 194 27.85 -10.34 -6.70
CA THR A 194 29.06 -10.88 -7.34
C THR A 194 29.36 -12.30 -6.85
N LYS A 195 29.94 -13.15 -7.71
CA LYS A 195 30.45 -14.48 -7.38
C LYS A 195 31.80 -14.75 -8.06
N GLY A 196 32.62 -15.57 -7.41
CA GLY A 196 33.88 -16.09 -7.96
C GLY A 196 34.88 -14.99 -8.30
N CYS A 197 35.44 -15.00 -9.52
CA CYS A 197 36.45 -14.02 -9.92
C CYS A 197 35.95 -12.57 -9.87
N PHE A 198 34.63 -12.36 -10.00
CA PHE A 198 34.03 -11.02 -9.95
C PHE A 198 33.86 -10.46 -8.54
N SER A 199 34.02 -11.26 -7.48
CA SER A 199 34.00 -10.76 -6.10
C SER A 199 35.12 -9.73 -5.85
N ASN A 200 36.19 -9.76 -6.66
CA ASN A 200 37.27 -8.78 -6.65
C ASN A 200 36.84 -7.36 -7.11
N LEU A 201 35.63 -7.20 -7.64
CA LEU A 201 35.04 -5.89 -7.93
C LEU A 201 34.53 -5.18 -6.68
N LEU A 202 34.26 -5.91 -5.60
CA LEU A 202 33.80 -5.32 -4.35
C LEU A 202 34.95 -4.52 -3.69
N PRO A 203 34.65 -3.40 -3.02
CA PRO A 203 35.64 -2.69 -2.22
C PRO A 203 36.26 -3.60 -1.17
N ALA A 204 37.56 -3.45 -0.91
CA ALA A 204 38.29 -4.31 0.03
C ALA A 204 37.60 -4.40 1.40
N GLY A 205 37.36 -5.63 1.86
CA GLY A 205 36.70 -5.92 3.14
C GLY A 205 35.16 -5.83 3.13
N LYS A 206 34.53 -5.47 2.01
CA LYS A 206 33.07 -5.50 1.88
C LYS A 206 32.56 -6.84 1.36
N ARG A 207 31.39 -7.23 1.88
CA ARG A 207 30.62 -8.40 1.41
C ARG A 207 29.66 -7.98 0.29
N ASN A 208 29.07 -8.98 -0.38
CA ASN A 208 27.96 -8.74 -1.30
C ASN A 208 26.84 -7.93 -0.62
N PRO A 209 26.21 -6.97 -1.32
CA PRO A 209 25.06 -6.24 -0.79
C PRO A 209 23.88 -7.18 -0.53
N THR A 210 23.15 -6.95 0.56
CA THR A 210 21.84 -7.55 0.78
C THR A 210 20.79 -6.62 0.18
N LEU A 211 19.90 -7.14 -0.67
CA LEU A 211 18.83 -6.36 -1.28
C LEU A 211 17.53 -6.59 -0.49
N ASP A 212 17.29 -5.76 0.52
CA ASP A 212 16.05 -5.79 1.32
C ASP A 212 15.21 -4.50 1.16
N TYR A 213 14.04 -4.45 1.81
CA TYR A 213 13.13 -3.30 1.74
C TYR A 213 13.72 -2.00 2.31
N ASP A 214 14.77 -2.07 3.13
CA ASP A 214 15.42 -0.91 3.74
C ASP A 214 16.61 -0.41 2.90
N THR A 215 17.15 -1.27 2.03
CA THR A 215 18.27 -0.99 1.13
C THR A 215 17.92 0.10 0.11
N ASN A 216 18.73 1.14 0.04
CA ASN A 216 18.60 2.22 -0.93
C ASN A 216 19.72 2.15 -1.99
N TRP A 217 19.51 2.79 -3.13
CA TRP A 217 20.50 2.85 -4.22
C TRP A 217 21.85 3.45 -3.80
N SER A 218 21.87 4.30 -2.78
CA SER A 218 23.08 4.89 -2.20
C SER A 218 23.95 3.88 -1.45
N ASP A 219 23.36 2.77 -1.01
CA ASP A 219 24.03 1.77 -0.18
C ASP A 219 24.82 0.78 -1.04
N LEU A 220 24.54 0.74 -2.35
CA LEU A 220 25.14 -0.18 -3.31
C LEU A 220 26.49 0.35 -3.85
N PRO A 221 27.50 -0.52 -4.04
CA PRO A 221 28.76 -0.12 -4.62
C PRO A 221 28.60 0.32 -6.08
N PHE A 222 29.19 1.46 -6.42
CA PHE A 222 29.32 1.89 -7.82
C PHE A 222 30.51 1.21 -8.48
N VAL A 223 30.34 0.81 -9.74
CA VAL A 223 31.37 0.21 -10.57
C VAL A 223 31.33 0.82 -11.97
N SER A 224 32.47 0.89 -12.64
CA SER A 224 32.53 1.23 -14.07
C SER A 224 32.96 0.00 -14.86
N TYR A 225 32.61 -0.06 -16.15
CA TYR A 225 33.07 -1.15 -17.02
C TYR A 225 34.60 -1.25 -17.09
N GLU A 226 35.34 -0.16 -16.87
CA GLU A 226 36.81 -0.18 -16.81
C GLU A 226 37.33 -1.06 -15.66
N ASN A 227 36.59 -1.16 -14.55
CA ASN A 227 36.97 -2.04 -13.44
C ASN A 227 37.04 -3.52 -13.86
N LEU A 228 36.30 -3.92 -14.90
CA LEU A 228 36.33 -5.29 -15.42
C LEU A 228 37.71 -5.67 -15.98
N THR A 229 38.50 -4.70 -16.47
CA THR A 229 39.84 -5.00 -17.01
C THR A 229 40.83 -5.44 -15.92
N ARG A 230 40.48 -5.29 -14.64
CA ARG A 230 41.30 -5.70 -13.49
C ARG A 230 41.04 -7.16 -13.09
N ILE A 231 40.05 -7.81 -13.70
CA ILE A 231 39.65 -9.17 -13.38
C ILE A 231 40.29 -10.12 -14.37
N SER A 232 40.92 -11.17 -13.83
CA SER A 232 41.36 -12.32 -14.62
C SER A 232 40.21 -13.32 -14.71
N VAL A 233 39.65 -13.48 -15.91
CA VAL A 233 38.56 -14.42 -16.14
C VAL A 233 39.16 -15.81 -16.36
N PRO A 234 38.79 -16.83 -15.56
CA PRO A 234 39.30 -18.18 -15.75
C PRO A 234 38.78 -18.76 -17.06
N ARG A 235 39.54 -19.69 -17.66
CA ARG A 235 39.08 -20.40 -18.86
C ARG A 235 37.80 -21.17 -18.56
N ALA A 236 36.93 -21.25 -19.57
CA ALA A 236 35.71 -22.03 -19.53
C ALA A 236 36.01 -23.46 -19.06
N GLN A 237 35.35 -23.89 -18.01
CA GLN A 237 35.50 -25.24 -17.50
C GLN A 237 34.58 -26.18 -18.27
N LYS A 238 35.08 -27.37 -18.61
CA LYS A 238 34.21 -28.43 -19.12
C LYS A 238 33.51 -29.07 -17.91
N VAL A 239 32.19 -28.94 -17.89
CA VAL A 239 31.31 -29.36 -16.80
C VAL A 239 30.21 -30.23 -17.39
N GLU A 240 29.95 -31.36 -16.75
CA GLU A 240 28.85 -32.26 -17.13
C GLU A 240 27.49 -31.64 -16.77
N LYS A 241 26.41 -32.03 -17.45
CA LYS A 241 25.06 -31.45 -17.30
C LYS A 241 24.54 -31.33 -15.86
N ASP A 242 24.95 -32.24 -14.98
CA ASP A 242 24.51 -32.27 -13.58
C ASP A 242 25.58 -31.83 -12.58
N GLU A 243 26.74 -31.40 -13.06
CA GLU A 243 27.86 -30.98 -12.25
C GLU A 243 27.81 -29.46 -12.04
N LEU A 244 27.99 -29.04 -10.78
CA LEU A 244 28.16 -27.65 -10.39
C LEU A 244 29.58 -27.41 -9.92
N ILE A 245 30.10 -26.25 -10.26
CA ILE A 245 31.36 -25.77 -9.70
C ILE A 245 31.02 -24.85 -8.54
N LEU A 246 31.51 -25.20 -7.36
CA LEU A 246 31.37 -24.42 -6.14
C LEU A 246 32.60 -23.53 -5.93
N HIS A 247 32.52 -22.63 -4.95
CA HIS A 247 33.64 -21.80 -4.54
C HIS A 247 34.82 -22.68 -4.09
N GLY A 248 36.02 -22.41 -4.62
CA GLY A 248 37.21 -23.25 -4.42
C GLY A 248 37.44 -24.32 -5.49
N ASN A 249 36.66 -24.30 -6.58
CA ASN A 249 36.76 -25.25 -7.71
C ASN A 249 36.30 -26.68 -7.37
N THR A 250 35.57 -26.86 -6.26
CA THR A 250 34.96 -28.14 -5.90
C THR A 250 33.82 -28.45 -6.88
N ARG A 251 33.85 -29.64 -7.47
CA ARG A 251 32.84 -30.09 -8.42
C ARG A 251 31.84 -31.00 -7.73
N VAL A 252 30.56 -30.67 -7.84
CA VAL A 252 29.48 -31.39 -7.17
C VAL A 252 28.40 -31.74 -8.17
N ASN A 253 28.16 -33.04 -8.34
CA ASN A 253 27.01 -33.46 -9.12
C ASN A 253 25.75 -33.39 -8.25
N ILE A 254 24.81 -32.48 -8.58
CA ILE A 254 23.59 -32.26 -7.77
C ILE A 254 22.79 -33.54 -7.64
N ASN A 255 22.56 -34.25 -8.75
CA ASN A 255 21.74 -35.46 -8.75
C ASN A 255 22.33 -36.52 -7.83
N ASN A 256 23.65 -36.69 -7.87
CA ASN A 256 24.36 -37.57 -6.95
C ASN A 256 24.31 -37.07 -5.51
N LEU A 257 24.44 -35.76 -5.28
CA LEU A 257 24.40 -35.18 -3.94
C LEU A 257 23.05 -35.46 -3.27
N VAL A 258 21.95 -35.15 -3.95
CA VAL A 258 20.59 -35.26 -3.37
C VAL A 258 20.03 -36.68 -3.39
N SER A 259 20.55 -37.56 -4.24
CA SER A 259 20.03 -38.94 -4.40
C SER A 259 20.86 -40.00 -3.68
N ARG A 260 22.07 -39.68 -3.19
CA ARG A 260 22.89 -40.65 -2.43
C ARG A 260 22.25 -40.98 -1.09
N GLU A 261 22.22 -42.27 -0.76
CA GLU A 261 21.79 -42.74 0.57
C GLU A 261 22.83 -42.44 1.66
N THR A 262 24.11 -42.37 1.29
CA THR A 262 25.24 -42.12 2.20
C THR A 262 25.85 -40.73 1.96
N ILE A 263 26.14 -40.03 3.06
CA ILE A 263 26.78 -38.71 3.04
C ILE A 263 28.31 -38.89 2.99
N ASP A 264 28.94 -38.32 1.97
CA ASP A 264 30.40 -38.19 1.87
C ASP A 264 30.86 -37.05 2.80
N GLU A 265 31.58 -37.41 3.87
CA GLU A 265 31.93 -36.46 4.94
C GLU A 265 32.93 -35.39 4.52
N ASP A 266 33.88 -35.74 3.64
CA ASP A 266 34.87 -34.78 3.14
C ASP A 266 34.20 -33.75 2.23
N LEU A 267 33.28 -34.21 1.37
CA LEU A 267 32.48 -33.34 0.52
C LEU A 267 31.50 -32.48 1.33
N MET A 268 30.85 -33.05 2.34
CA MET A 268 29.94 -32.35 3.25
C MET A 268 30.68 -31.20 3.97
N ARG A 269 31.84 -31.48 4.56
CA ARG A 269 32.63 -30.44 5.25
C ARG A 269 33.03 -29.33 4.29
N GLN A 270 33.46 -29.65 3.06
CA GLN A 270 33.80 -28.62 2.06
C GLN A 270 32.62 -27.74 1.64
N ILE A 271 31.42 -28.31 1.52
CA ILE A 271 30.21 -27.55 1.20
C ILE A 271 29.80 -26.67 2.39
N MET A 272 29.86 -27.19 3.61
CA MET A 272 29.42 -26.50 4.83
C MET A 272 30.36 -25.39 5.30
N LEU A 273 31.66 -25.49 4.97
CA LEU A 273 32.66 -24.47 5.32
C LEU A 273 32.47 -23.14 4.58
N ASN A 274 31.65 -23.09 3.52
CA ASN A 274 31.43 -21.89 2.72
C ASN A 274 29.94 -21.66 2.44
N GLU A 275 29.40 -20.59 3.01
CA GLU A 275 27.99 -20.19 2.88
C GLU A 275 27.55 -19.98 1.42
N ASP A 276 28.44 -19.49 0.55
CA ASP A 276 28.13 -19.28 -0.88
C ASP A 276 27.93 -20.61 -1.63
N ASN A 277 28.54 -21.71 -1.14
CA ASN A 277 28.38 -23.04 -1.71
C ASN A 277 26.98 -23.57 -1.46
N ILE A 278 26.50 -23.47 -0.22
CA ILE A 278 25.14 -23.90 0.13
C ILE A 278 24.10 -23.05 -0.61
N LYS A 279 24.28 -21.72 -0.66
CA LYS A 279 23.38 -20.82 -1.41
C LYS A 279 23.32 -21.15 -2.89
N THR A 280 24.45 -21.54 -3.49
CA THR A 280 24.51 -21.93 -4.91
C THR A 280 23.81 -23.26 -5.16
N ILE A 281 23.98 -24.25 -4.28
CA ILE A 281 23.26 -25.54 -4.36
C ILE A 281 21.76 -25.34 -4.16
N ALA A 282 21.37 -24.55 -3.15
CA ALA A 282 20.00 -24.18 -2.84
C ALA A 282 19.29 -23.52 -4.03
N LEU A 283 19.90 -22.48 -4.58
CA LEU A 283 19.34 -21.74 -5.71
C LEU A 283 19.24 -22.63 -6.95
N THR A 284 20.22 -23.50 -7.19
CA THR A 284 20.17 -24.44 -8.33
C THR A 284 19.12 -25.52 -8.14
N ALA A 285 18.99 -26.11 -6.95
CA ALA A 285 17.95 -27.10 -6.65
C ALA A 285 16.55 -26.50 -6.82
N LYS A 286 16.35 -25.25 -6.38
CA LYS A 286 15.12 -24.48 -6.61
C LYS A 286 14.78 -24.34 -8.08
N ILE A 287 15.75 -23.97 -8.90
CA ILE A 287 15.51 -23.75 -10.33
C ILE A 287 15.29 -25.07 -11.08
N ARG A 288 15.91 -26.17 -10.61
CA ARG A 288 15.68 -27.52 -11.14
C ARG A 288 14.36 -28.14 -10.69
N GLY A 289 13.75 -27.62 -9.61
CA GLY A 289 12.55 -28.20 -8.99
C GLY A 289 12.87 -29.40 -8.09
N GLU A 290 14.09 -29.47 -7.54
CA GLU A 290 14.59 -30.60 -6.74
C GLU A 290 14.76 -30.26 -5.27
N SER A 291 14.20 -29.14 -4.83
CA SER A 291 14.42 -28.64 -3.49
C SER A 291 13.95 -29.56 -2.38
N ASP A 292 12.89 -30.34 -2.59
CA ASP A 292 12.44 -31.34 -1.62
C ASP A 292 13.49 -32.43 -1.38
N LYS A 293 14.24 -32.79 -2.42
CA LYS A 293 15.34 -33.75 -2.31
C LYS A 293 16.52 -33.12 -1.57
N LEU A 294 16.81 -31.84 -1.84
CA LEU A 294 17.86 -31.10 -1.13
C LEU A 294 17.53 -30.93 0.35
N THR A 295 16.30 -30.59 0.71
CA THR A 295 15.87 -30.49 2.12
C THR A 295 16.04 -31.82 2.84
N LYS A 296 15.58 -32.93 2.25
CA LYS A 296 15.78 -34.28 2.80
C LYS A 296 17.26 -34.64 2.96
N TRP A 297 18.12 -34.16 2.08
CA TRP A 297 19.56 -34.36 2.21
C TRP A 297 20.14 -33.50 3.35
N LEU A 298 19.76 -32.23 3.45
CA LEU A 298 20.17 -31.33 4.54
C LEU A 298 19.71 -31.85 5.92
N ASP A 299 18.50 -32.38 6.03
CA ASP A 299 17.98 -33.00 7.26
C ASP A 299 18.84 -34.20 7.69
N LYS A 300 19.31 -35.01 6.73
CA LYS A 300 20.23 -36.12 7.00
C LYS A 300 21.62 -35.61 7.42
N VAL A 301 22.09 -34.52 6.83
CA VAL A 301 23.36 -33.87 7.21
C VAL A 301 23.26 -33.34 8.65
N ASP A 302 22.18 -32.64 9.00
CA ASP A 302 21.94 -32.13 10.36
C ASP A 302 21.89 -33.27 11.38
N ALA A 303 21.12 -34.33 11.10
CA ALA A 303 21.02 -35.49 11.98
C ALA A 303 22.37 -36.20 12.20
N LYS A 304 23.25 -36.19 11.18
CA LYS A 304 24.59 -36.77 11.29
C LYS A 304 25.56 -35.87 12.06
N ILE A 305 25.51 -34.56 11.84
CA ILE A 305 26.28 -33.59 12.64
C ILE A 305 25.88 -33.69 14.11
N GLU A 306 24.59 -33.81 14.43
CA GLU A 306 24.13 -34.01 15.81
C GLU A 306 24.62 -35.33 16.42
N GLN A 307 24.68 -36.41 15.64
CA GLN A 307 25.25 -37.69 16.08
C GLN A 307 26.76 -37.62 16.34
N ASP A 308 27.53 -36.95 15.46
CA ASP A 308 28.98 -36.81 15.61
C ASP A 308 29.36 -35.84 16.74
N SER A 309 28.55 -34.79 16.96
CA SER A 309 28.71 -33.80 18.05
C SER A 309 28.51 -34.40 19.44
N ILE A 310 27.77 -35.50 19.55
CA ILE A 310 27.60 -36.25 20.81
C ILE A 310 28.86 -37.10 21.10
N SER A 311 29.75 -37.32 20.13
CA SER A 311 30.94 -38.15 20.25
C SER A 311 32.26 -37.41 20.47
N GLU A 312 32.38 -36.13 20.07
CA GLU A 312 33.58 -35.32 20.33
C GLU A 312 33.23 -33.93 20.90
N ALA A 313 33.59 -33.73 22.17
CA ALA A 313 33.52 -32.43 22.84
C ALA A 313 34.67 -31.53 22.36
N PHE A 314 34.50 -30.88 21.21
CA PHE A 314 35.27 -29.68 20.86
C PHE A 314 34.33 -28.60 20.32
N GLY A 315 34.34 -27.44 20.98
CA GLY A 315 33.44 -26.34 20.67
C GLY A 315 33.74 -25.68 19.35
N HIS A 316 32.74 -25.59 18.48
CA HIS A 316 32.67 -24.56 17.45
C HIS A 316 31.23 -24.18 17.07
N LYS A 317 31.11 -23.05 16.37
CA LYS A 317 29.92 -22.20 16.13
C LYS A 317 28.89 -22.79 15.15
N ASP A 318 28.79 -24.11 15.03
CA ASP A 318 28.09 -24.74 13.90
C ASP A 318 26.71 -25.28 14.33
N SER A 319 25.65 -24.66 13.78
CA SER A 319 24.26 -25.17 13.63
C SER A 319 23.30 -24.02 13.22
N GLN A 320 23.72 -22.76 13.36
CA GLN A 320 22.89 -21.62 12.96
C GLN A 320 22.80 -21.49 11.42
N LEU A 321 23.89 -21.75 10.71
CA LEU A 321 23.98 -21.59 9.25
C LEU A 321 23.08 -22.58 8.49
N LEU A 322 22.96 -23.84 8.96
CA LEU A 322 22.08 -24.84 8.33
C LEU A 322 20.61 -24.52 8.59
N LYS A 323 20.28 -24.10 9.82
CA LYS A 323 18.91 -23.68 10.20
C LYS A 323 18.45 -22.45 9.43
N ASP A 324 19.34 -21.47 9.23
CA ASP A 324 19.07 -20.28 8.44
C ASP A 324 18.94 -20.62 6.94
N THR A 325 19.75 -21.55 6.42
CA THR A 325 19.68 -21.95 5.01
C THR A 325 18.46 -22.85 4.71
N ILE A 326 18.07 -23.74 5.61
CA ILE A 326 16.84 -24.54 5.51
C ILE A 326 15.60 -23.63 5.56
N ALA A 327 15.63 -22.56 6.37
CA ALA A 327 14.60 -21.54 6.39
C ALA A 327 14.55 -20.73 5.08
N GLU A 328 15.70 -20.31 4.54
CA GLU A 328 15.79 -19.58 3.26
C GLU A 328 15.39 -20.44 2.04
N ILE A 329 15.76 -21.73 1.99
CA ILE A 329 15.32 -22.68 0.95
C ILE A 329 13.81 -22.92 1.05
N GLY A 330 13.31 -23.00 2.28
CA GLY A 330 11.90 -23.10 2.59
C GLY A 330 11.08 -21.92 2.08
N GLU A 331 11.64 -20.71 2.15
CA GLU A 331 11.04 -19.49 1.58
C GLU A 331 11.11 -19.43 0.04
N ALA A 332 12.02 -20.18 -0.57
CA ALA A 332 12.33 -20.05 -1.98
C ALA A 332 11.55 -21.04 -2.88
N ASN A 333 11.05 -22.18 -2.39
CA ASN A 333 10.29 -23.13 -3.24
C ASN A 333 8.89 -22.67 -3.63
N GLU A 334 8.45 -21.58 -3.03
CA GLU A 334 7.06 -21.19 -2.97
C GLU A 334 6.73 -20.10 -4.00
N THR A 335 7.11 -20.34 -5.25
CA THR A 335 6.79 -19.46 -6.40
C THR A 335 6.51 -20.31 -7.65
N GLN A 336 5.57 -21.24 -7.52
CA GLN A 336 5.06 -22.12 -8.60
C GLN A 336 3.53 -22.18 -8.62
N VAL A 337 2.85 -21.15 -9.15
CA VAL A 337 1.42 -21.26 -9.45
C VAL A 337 1.30 -21.91 -10.84
N SER A 338 0.54 -23.00 -10.89
CA SER A 338 0.16 -23.74 -12.09
C SER A 338 -0.53 -22.84 -13.12
N LEU A 339 -0.14 -22.95 -14.38
CA LEU A 339 -0.68 -22.19 -15.51
C LEU A 339 -1.09 -23.15 -16.64
N ASP A 340 -2.02 -24.05 -16.33
CA ASP A 340 -2.79 -24.82 -17.31
C ASP A 340 -4.28 -24.43 -17.17
N ASP A 341 -4.64 -23.19 -17.50
CA ASP A 341 -6.00 -22.81 -17.95
C ASP A 341 -6.09 -21.33 -18.41
N TYR A 342 -5.26 -20.90 -19.37
CA TYR A 342 -5.43 -19.59 -20.04
C TYR A 342 -5.15 -19.69 -21.56
N GLY A 343 -5.84 -20.61 -22.22
CA GLY A 343 -6.03 -20.60 -23.66
C GLY A 343 -7.44 -20.14 -24.00
N ALA A 344 -7.55 -18.91 -24.49
CA ALA A 344 -8.77 -18.24 -24.99
C ALA A 344 -9.71 -17.60 -23.97
N MET A 345 -9.58 -16.28 -23.75
CA MET A 345 -10.74 -15.38 -23.78
C MET A 345 -10.30 -13.92 -23.99
N GLY A 346 -10.86 -13.30 -25.03
CA GLY A 346 -10.54 -11.93 -25.43
C GLY A 346 -10.98 -10.89 -24.41
N TYR A 347 -10.26 -9.76 -24.42
CA TYR A 347 -10.59 -8.56 -23.67
C TYR A 347 -12.03 -8.11 -23.94
N GLY A 348 -12.87 -8.20 -22.92
CA GLY A 348 -14.25 -7.72 -22.92
C GLY A 348 -14.59 -7.09 -21.57
N ALA A 349 -14.72 -5.77 -21.56
CA ALA A 349 -15.31 -5.03 -20.47
C ALA A 349 -16.81 -5.38 -20.36
N GLN A 350 -17.18 -6.30 -19.47
CA GLN A 350 -18.56 -6.54 -19.04
C GLN A 350 -18.58 -6.97 -17.57
N ASN A 351 -19.20 -6.14 -16.72
CA ASN A 351 -20.08 -6.56 -15.61
C ASN A 351 -20.57 -5.34 -14.81
N ALA A 352 -21.45 -4.56 -15.45
CA ALA A 352 -22.72 -4.23 -14.83
C ALA A 352 -23.74 -5.18 -15.47
N TYR A 353 -24.54 -5.91 -14.68
CA TYR A 353 -25.92 -6.42 -14.92
C TYR A 353 -26.23 -7.45 -13.80
N ALA A 354 -27.19 -7.16 -12.92
CA ALA A 354 -28.60 -7.54 -13.01
C ALA A 354 -28.85 -9.04 -12.79
N PHE A 355 -29.56 -9.37 -11.71
CA PHE A 355 -30.27 -10.64 -11.56
C PHE A 355 -31.77 -10.35 -11.47
N GLU A 356 -32.55 -11.06 -12.30
CA GLU A 356 -34.00 -11.11 -12.25
C GLU A 356 -34.50 -11.83 -10.97
N PRO A 357 -35.69 -11.48 -10.45
CA PRO A 357 -36.23 -12.08 -9.24
C PRO A 357 -37.19 -13.24 -9.53
N TYR A 358 -37.13 -14.30 -8.70
CA TYR A 358 -38.29 -15.16 -8.42
C TYR A 358 -38.90 -14.77 -7.06
N PRO A 359 -40.25 -14.75 -6.91
CA PRO A 359 -40.90 -14.10 -5.80
C PRO A 359 -41.11 -15.07 -4.63
N ALA A 360 -40.74 -14.65 -3.42
CA ALA A 360 -41.24 -15.24 -2.19
C ALA A 360 -41.97 -14.16 -1.39
N HIS A 361 -43.30 -14.21 -1.48
CA HIS A 361 -44.23 -13.53 -0.59
C HIS A 361 -43.99 -13.94 0.86
N ILE A 362 -43.59 -13.01 1.74
CA ILE A 362 -43.91 -13.12 3.17
C ILE A 362 -44.26 -11.73 3.71
N SER A 363 -45.47 -11.64 4.24
CA SER A 363 -46.17 -10.46 4.76
C SER A 363 -45.60 -9.97 6.09
N PHE A 364 -45.59 -8.65 6.29
CA PHE A 364 -45.40 -8.00 7.59
C PHE A 364 -46.67 -8.10 8.46
N PRO A 365 -46.52 -8.11 9.80
CA PRO A 365 -47.44 -7.36 10.64
C PRO A 365 -46.75 -6.23 11.41
N HIS A 366 -47.47 -5.11 11.44
CA HIS A 366 -47.26 -3.92 12.26
C HIS A 366 -47.56 -4.16 13.74
N ALA A 367 -47.05 -3.22 14.54
CA ALA A 367 -47.44 -2.80 15.90
C ALA A 367 -46.69 -3.47 17.07
N TYR A 368 -46.02 -2.66 17.90
CA TYR A 368 -46.59 -2.25 19.20
C TYR A 368 -45.81 -1.09 19.85
N HIS A 369 -46.58 -0.16 20.42
CA HIS A 369 -46.19 0.89 21.36
C HIS A 369 -46.24 0.34 22.80
N GLN A 370 -45.27 0.68 23.65
CA GLN A 370 -45.41 1.01 25.11
C GLN A 370 -44.00 1.13 25.74
N GLU A 371 -43.58 2.33 26.16
CA GLU A 371 -43.71 2.88 27.52
C GLU A 371 -43.33 1.92 28.67
N PHE A 372 -42.20 2.17 29.35
CA PHE A 372 -42.23 2.74 30.71
C PHE A 372 -40.83 2.92 31.38
N LYS A 373 -40.77 4.01 32.17
CA LYS A 373 -40.11 4.20 33.48
C LYS A 373 -38.58 4.15 33.63
N LYS A 374 -38.06 5.37 33.68
CA LYS A 374 -37.17 5.95 34.70
C LYS A 374 -36.94 5.09 35.95
N SER A 375 -35.65 4.88 36.28
CA SER A 375 -35.17 4.85 37.66
C SER A 375 -33.79 5.51 37.74
N SER A 376 -33.71 6.46 38.65
CA SER A 376 -32.56 7.28 39.00
C SER A 376 -31.90 6.65 40.23
N THR A 377 -30.58 6.48 40.22
CA THR A 377 -29.82 6.47 41.47
C THR A 377 -28.47 7.16 41.29
N ARG A 378 -28.21 8.02 42.27
CA ARG A 378 -27.17 9.03 42.39
C ARG A 378 -26.14 8.49 43.38
N MET A 379 -24.85 8.45 43.07
CA MET A 379 -23.81 8.63 44.10
C MET A 379 -22.47 9.17 43.56
N ARG A 380 -22.01 10.14 44.36
CA ARG A 380 -20.79 10.95 44.44
C ARG A 380 -19.42 10.30 44.15
N ALA A 381 -18.64 11.06 43.37
CA ALA A 381 -17.42 11.81 43.74
C ALA A 381 -16.02 11.13 43.79
N LEU A 382 -15.17 11.71 42.94
CA LEU A 382 -13.78 12.15 43.13
C LEU A 382 -12.67 11.09 43.29
N THR A 383 -11.84 10.99 42.26
CA THR A 383 -10.37 11.22 42.38
C THR A 383 -9.73 11.37 41.00
N GLU A 384 -9.19 12.57 40.73
CA GLU A 384 -8.04 12.83 39.83
C GLU A 384 -6.74 12.44 40.56
N PRO A 385 -5.56 12.19 39.92
CA PRO A 385 -5.00 13.09 38.90
C PRO A 385 -4.00 12.50 37.85
N ASN A 386 -3.52 13.44 37.01
CA ASN A 386 -2.20 13.55 36.36
C ASN A 386 -2.03 13.20 34.87
N THR A 387 -2.26 14.26 34.09
CA THR A 387 -1.55 14.72 32.88
C THR A 387 -0.12 14.21 32.66
N ARG A 388 0.13 13.62 31.47
CA ARG A 388 1.36 13.79 30.67
C ARG A 388 1.08 13.73 29.16
N LEU A 389 1.51 14.81 28.49
CA LEU A 389 1.86 14.98 27.06
C LEU A 389 0.98 14.29 26.01
N ALA A 390 -0.01 15.02 25.47
CA ALA A 390 -0.85 14.59 24.36
C ALA A 390 -0.23 14.93 22.99
N ALA A 391 -0.39 14.01 22.03
CA ALA A 391 -0.15 14.19 20.60
C ALA A 391 -1.20 15.16 19.98
N PRO A 392 -0.91 15.81 18.83
CA PRO A 392 -1.87 16.70 18.16
C PRO A 392 -3.21 16.01 17.88
N GLU A 393 -4.28 16.74 18.14
CA GLU A 393 -5.65 16.23 18.31
C GLU A 393 -6.37 16.00 16.97
N ASN A 394 -6.99 14.83 16.81
CA ASN A 394 -7.70 14.42 15.58
C ASN A 394 -9.19 14.84 15.59
N ILE A 395 -9.82 14.86 14.40
CA ILE A 395 -11.20 15.35 14.13
C ILE A 395 -12.28 14.72 15.04
N GLY A 396 -12.04 13.53 15.60
CA GLY A 396 -12.96 12.82 16.47
C GLY A 396 -12.91 13.18 17.96
N GLY A 397 -11.92 13.96 18.41
CA GLY A 397 -11.55 14.11 19.83
C GLY A 397 -12.03 15.36 20.56
N TYR A 398 -12.70 16.31 19.91
CA TYR A 398 -13.08 17.57 20.53
C TYR A 398 -14.12 17.35 21.66
N GLU A 399 -13.68 17.45 22.93
CA GLU A 399 -14.57 17.85 24.02
C GLU A 399 -14.80 19.36 23.85
N PHE A 400 -16.04 19.74 23.53
CA PHE A 400 -16.43 21.15 23.57
C PHE A 400 -16.33 21.63 25.02
N GLU A 401 -15.25 22.33 25.36
CA GLU A 401 -15.30 23.26 26.49
C GLU A 401 -16.41 24.26 26.19
N HIS A 402 -17.44 24.27 27.03
CA HIS A 402 -18.48 25.29 27.01
C HIS A 402 -17.83 26.66 27.19
N LEU A 403 -17.60 27.38 26.08
CA LEU A 403 -17.45 28.83 26.09
C LEU A 403 -18.78 29.40 26.59
N HIS A 404 -18.84 29.60 27.90
CA HIS A 404 -19.83 30.44 28.55
C HIS A 404 -19.91 31.76 27.80
N SER A 405 -21.14 32.08 27.38
CA SER A 405 -21.61 33.40 27.03
C SER A 405 -20.87 34.48 27.82
N LEU A 406 -20.24 35.41 27.11
CA LEU A 406 -19.91 36.72 27.63
C LEU A 406 -21.19 37.31 28.24
N THR A 407 -21.26 37.28 29.56
CA THR A 407 -22.21 38.06 30.34
C THR A 407 -21.91 39.54 30.07
N PRO A 408 -22.92 40.36 29.76
CA PRO A 408 -22.72 41.80 29.70
C PRO A 408 -22.44 42.31 31.12
N SER A 409 -21.32 43.03 31.26
CA SER A 409 -20.98 43.84 32.42
C SER A 409 -22.16 44.72 32.83
N ASN A 410 -22.54 44.64 34.11
CA ASN A 410 -23.36 45.64 34.80
C ASN A 410 -22.68 47.02 34.73
N ASP A 411 -23.45 48.06 34.40
CA ASP A 411 -23.73 49.30 35.18
C ASP A 411 -24.01 50.53 34.28
N PRO A 412 -24.63 51.63 34.74
CA PRO A 412 -26.01 51.72 35.20
C PRO A 412 -26.70 52.99 34.68
N TRP A 413 -27.73 52.90 33.83
CA TRP A 413 -28.65 54.03 33.59
C TRP A 413 -30.07 53.53 33.35
N THR A 414 -30.76 53.20 34.43
CA THR A 414 -32.22 53.09 34.46
C THR A 414 -32.78 54.41 34.99
N ARG A 415 -33.23 55.28 34.07
CA ARG A 415 -34.37 56.16 34.35
C ARG A 415 -35.49 55.81 33.38
N SER A 416 -36.60 55.46 34.00
CA SER A 416 -37.95 55.24 33.47
C SER A 416 -38.32 56.20 32.34
N ILE A 417 -39.17 55.72 31.41
CA ILE A 417 -40.53 56.24 31.15
C ILE A 417 -41.18 55.39 30.03
N LEU A 418 -42.21 54.65 30.44
CA LEU A 418 -43.51 54.41 29.80
C LEU A 418 -43.62 54.40 28.24
N LEU A 419 -43.98 53.21 27.72
CA LEU A 419 -44.94 53.04 26.62
C LEU A 419 -46.23 53.85 26.90
N PRO A 420 -46.97 54.35 25.88
CA PRO A 420 -47.53 53.47 24.85
C PRO A 420 -47.68 54.11 23.44
N LYS A 421 -47.93 53.28 22.43
CA LYS A 421 -48.92 53.59 21.37
C LYS A 421 -49.20 52.37 20.50
N GLY A 422 -50.47 52.00 20.46
CA GLY A 422 -51.04 51.09 19.49
C GLY A 422 -51.61 51.80 18.27
N LEU A 423 -51.86 50.98 17.25
CA LEU A 423 -52.88 51.08 16.19
C LEU A 423 -52.84 52.24 15.18
N SER A 424 -52.40 51.87 13.97
CA SER A 424 -53.11 51.93 12.68
C SER A 424 -54.09 53.07 12.40
N GLN A 425 -53.88 53.80 11.29
CA GLN A 425 -54.66 53.70 10.03
C GLN A 425 -54.39 54.90 9.09
N THR A 426 -54.31 54.59 7.79
CA THR A 426 -54.77 55.33 6.58
C THR A 426 -54.61 56.86 6.51
N THR A 427 -54.10 57.42 5.41
CA THR A 427 -54.78 57.75 4.14
C THR A 427 -53.86 58.67 3.28
N GLN A 428 -53.79 58.42 1.98
CA GLN A 428 -53.31 59.33 0.91
C GLN A 428 -54.38 60.44 0.62
N PRO A 429 -54.26 61.34 -0.39
CA PRO A 429 -53.14 61.75 -1.26
C PRO A 429 -53.01 63.30 -1.40
N ASP A 430 -52.05 63.76 -2.24
CA ASP A 430 -52.25 64.69 -3.38
C ASP A 430 -51.24 65.84 -3.58
N LYS A 431 -50.82 65.95 -4.86
CA LYS A 431 -50.55 67.17 -5.68
C LYS A 431 -49.16 67.83 -5.76
N LEU A 432 -48.53 67.56 -6.92
CA LEU A 432 -48.22 68.47 -8.04
C LEU A 432 -47.21 69.63 -7.93
N SER A 433 -46.33 69.64 -8.94
CA SER A 433 -45.62 70.76 -9.60
C SER A 433 -44.43 71.37 -8.82
N SER A 434 -43.31 71.82 -9.41
CA SER A 434 -42.98 72.26 -10.77
C SER A 434 -41.45 72.36 -10.94
N ILE A 435 -40.99 72.18 -12.18
CA ILE A 435 -39.62 72.41 -12.67
C ILE A 435 -39.36 73.93 -12.80
N PRO A 436 -38.11 74.41 -12.64
CA PRO A 436 -37.50 75.17 -13.74
C PRO A 436 -36.05 74.73 -14.06
N GLN A 437 -35.76 74.69 -15.37
CA GLN A 437 -34.43 74.59 -15.95
C GLN A 437 -33.75 75.97 -15.97
N THR A 438 -32.45 76.02 -15.70
CA THR A 438 -31.52 76.96 -16.36
C THR A 438 -30.11 76.38 -16.42
N ASN A 439 -29.51 76.50 -17.60
CA ASN A 439 -28.14 76.15 -17.97
C ASN A 439 -27.09 76.99 -17.23
N GLU A 440 -25.91 76.43 -16.93
CA GLU A 440 -24.59 76.93 -17.35
C GLU A 440 -23.44 75.99 -16.89
N LYS A 441 -22.28 76.16 -17.52
CA LYS A 441 -21.21 75.17 -17.78
C LYS A 441 -20.00 75.36 -16.81
N PRO A 442 -18.85 74.67 -16.98
CA PRO A 442 -18.27 73.71 -16.04
C PRO A 442 -17.07 74.21 -15.23
N GLN A 443 -16.81 73.67 -14.02
CA GLN A 443 -15.43 73.45 -13.51
C GLN A 443 -15.34 72.68 -12.17
N SER A 444 -14.29 71.85 -12.12
CA SER A 444 -13.51 71.33 -10.97
C SER A 444 -14.14 70.41 -9.91
N TYR A 445 -13.64 69.17 -9.93
CA TYR A 445 -13.16 68.34 -8.80
C TYR A 445 -13.69 68.66 -7.39
N GLU A 446 -14.47 67.73 -6.82
CA GLU A 446 -14.54 67.40 -5.39
C GLU A 446 -15.25 66.03 -5.20
N PRO A 447 -15.05 65.33 -4.07
CA PRO A 447 -15.06 63.86 -4.00
C PRO A 447 -16.46 63.26 -3.92
N PHE A 448 -16.66 62.15 -4.65
CA PHE A 448 -17.89 61.36 -4.67
C PHE A 448 -18.26 60.85 -3.27
N THR A 449 -19.25 61.50 -2.65
CA THR A 449 -20.16 60.88 -1.70
C THR A 449 -21.33 60.31 -2.50
N GLU A 450 -21.33 58.99 -2.71
CA GLU A 450 -22.49 58.28 -3.26
C GLU A 450 -23.63 58.29 -2.24
N THR A 451 -24.51 59.28 -2.34
CA THR A 451 -25.91 59.16 -1.90
C THR A 451 -26.69 58.41 -2.97
N THR A 452 -26.63 57.07 -2.93
CA THR A 452 -27.48 56.22 -3.75
C THR A 452 -28.92 56.33 -3.25
N THR A 453 -29.77 57.03 -3.99
CA THR A 453 -31.21 56.81 -3.98
C THR A 453 -31.48 55.49 -4.70
N GLY A 454 -31.25 54.39 -3.98
CA GLY A 454 -31.40 53.03 -4.50
C GLY A 454 -32.86 52.61 -4.54
N ASN A 455 -33.29 52.12 -5.71
CA ASN A 455 -34.39 51.18 -5.82
C ASN A 455 -34.22 50.10 -4.74
N GLN A 456 -35.22 49.94 -3.87
CA GLN A 456 -35.19 49.01 -2.72
C GLN A 456 -35.05 47.51 -3.10
N GLY A 457 -34.89 47.18 -4.39
CA GLY A 457 -34.67 45.82 -4.89
C GLY A 457 -33.22 45.33 -4.87
N ASP A 458 -32.21 46.22 -4.89
CA ASP A 458 -30.80 45.80 -5.04
C ASP A 458 -30.10 45.42 -3.72
N HIS A 459 -30.72 45.68 -2.56
CA HIS A 459 -30.11 45.39 -1.26
C HIS A 459 -30.17 43.91 -0.85
N LEU A 460 -30.87 43.07 -1.60
CA LEU A 460 -31.10 41.66 -1.29
C LEU A 460 -30.16 40.69 -2.02
N ASN A 461 -29.30 41.16 -2.92
CA ASN A 461 -28.37 40.31 -3.67
C ASN A 461 -26.95 40.43 -3.12
N LEU A 462 -26.21 39.31 -3.10
CA LEU A 462 -24.76 39.34 -2.90
C LEU A 462 -24.06 39.74 -4.20
N ALA A 463 -22.79 40.18 -4.10
CA ALA A 463 -21.99 40.50 -5.29
C ALA A 463 -21.77 39.29 -6.20
N ILE A 464 -21.88 38.07 -5.66
CA ILE A 464 -21.76 36.81 -6.40
C ILE A 464 -23.13 36.46 -6.96
N ALA A 465 -23.21 36.35 -8.30
CA ALA A 465 -24.46 36.13 -9.02
C ALA A 465 -25.21 34.88 -8.55
N GLY A 466 -26.53 34.97 -8.45
CA GLY A 466 -27.43 33.88 -8.06
C GLY A 466 -27.59 33.67 -6.56
N PHE A 467 -26.84 34.38 -5.70
CA PHE A 467 -26.99 34.29 -4.25
C PHE A 467 -27.76 35.46 -3.66
N LEU A 468 -28.74 35.13 -2.84
CA LEU A 468 -29.53 36.06 -2.05
C LEU A 468 -28.87 36.30 -0.70
N LYS A 469 -28.81 37.58 -0.30
CA LYS A 469 -28.33 38.00 1.01
C LYS A 469 -29.35 37.64 2.09
N PRO A 470 -28.99 36.83 3.09
CA PRO A 470 -29.94 36.44 4.12
C PRO A 470 -30.30 37.60 5.06
N THR A 471 -31.56 37.63 5.49
CA THR A 471 -32.07 38.63 6.43
C THR A 471 -31.83 38.24 7.89
N GLN A 472 -31.63 36.95 8.19
CA GLN A 472 -31.41 36.44 9.56
C GLN A 472 -29.93 36.12 9.78
N ALA A 473 -29.41 36.43 10.97
CA ALA A 473 -28.00 36.21 11.30
C ALA A 473 -27.58 34.73 11.24
N ARG A 474 -28.48 33.79 11.58
CA ARG A 474 -28.21 32.35 11.55
C ARG A 474 -27.97 31.79 10.13
N ASP A 475 -28.44 32.50 9.12
CA ASP A 475 -28.39 32.06 7.72
C ASP A 475 -27.12 32.52 7.01
N GLN A 476 -26.18 33.17 7.69
CA GLN A 476 -24.95 33.70 7.10
C GLN A 476 -23.78 33.66 8.08
N HIS A 477 -22.59 33.39 7.57
CA HIS A 477 -21.35 33.51 8.33
C HIS A 477 -20.76 34.92 8.15
N ILE A 478 -20.69 35.67 9.24
CA ILE A 478 -20.26 37.07 9.24
C ILE A 478 -18.98 37.20 10.07
N LEU A 479 -17.93 37.77 9.47
CA LEU A 479 -16.68 38.16 10.13
C LEU A 479 -16.18 39.49 9.55
N ASP A 480 -15.11 40.02 10.13
CA ASP A 480 -14.38 41.14 9.55
C ASP A 480 -13.51 40.63 8.41
N CYS A 481 -13.58 41.28 7.25
CA CYS A 481 -12.88 40.82 6.06
C CYS A 481 -11.37 41.03 6.22
N PRO A 482 -10.53 39.97 6.18
CA PRO A 482 -9.09 40.10 6.35
C PRO A 482 -8.41 40.81 5.17
N LYS A 483 -9.11 41.00 4.04
CA LYS A 483 -8.56 41.64 2.84
C LYS A 483 -8.86 43.14 2.74
N CYS A 484 -10.09 43.56 3.00
CA CYS A 484 -10.48 44.98 2.89
C CYS A 484 -10.79 45.65 4.24
N GLY A 485 -10.69 44.92 5.35
CA GLY A 485 -11.01 45.44 6.68
C GLY A 485 -12.49 45.73 6.93
N ARG A 486 -13.37 45.39 5.98
CA ARG A 486 -14.82 45.63 6.13
C ARG A 486 -15.35 44.83 7.29
N ALA A 487 -15.86 45.54 8.30
CA ALA A 487 -16.47 44.92 9.46
C ALA A 487 -17.76 44.19 9.09
N ARG A 488 -18.00 43.06 9.76
CA ARG A 488 -19.25 42.28 9.67
C ARG A 488 -19.72 42.02 8.23
N ALA A 489 -18.83 41.52 7.39
CA ALA A 489 -19.15 41.15 6.02
C ALA A 489 -19.51 39.66 5.91
N VAL A 490 -20.36 39.31 4.93
CA VAL A 490 -20.64 37.90 4.59
C VAL A 490 -19.37 37.29 4.02
N MET A 491 -18.87 36.26 4.69
CA MET A 491 -17.65 35.57 4.32
C MET A 491 -17.90 34.59 3.18
N THR A 492 -16.86 34.32 2.42
CA THR A 492 -16.93 33.55 1.18
C THR A 492 -15.71 32.64 1.07
N LEU A 493 -15.95 31.36 0.85
CA LEU A 493 -14.90 30.39 0.53
C LEU A 493 -14.44 30.60 -0.91
N LEU A 494 -13.13 30.69 -1.11
CA LEU A 494 -12.53 30.72 -2.43
C LEU A 494 -12.26 29.29 -2.86
N LEU A 495 -12.79 28.90 -4.02
CA LEU A 495 -12.62 27.56 -4.56
C LEU A 495 -11.64 27.59 -5.74
N LYS A 496 -10.61 26.76 -5.65
CA LYS A 496 -9.52 26.63 -6.62
C LYS A 496 -9.74 25.45 -7.57
N ALA A 497 -9.09 25.50 -8.72
CA ALA A 497 -9.01 24.35 -9.61
C ALA A 497 -8.17 23.25 -8.93
N PRO A 498 -8.57 21.97 -9.06
CA PRO A 498 -7.73 20.87 -8.61
C PRO A 498 -6.41 20.84 -9.38
N ASP A 499 -5.37 20.30 -8.73
CA ASP A 499 -4.08 20.10 -9.37
C ASP A 499 -4.21 19.06 -10.49
N GLN A 500 -3.86 19.46 -11.72
CA GLN A 500 -3.96 18.59 -12.90
C GLN A 500 -2.77 17.63 -13.03
N SER A 501 -1.72 17.80 -12.22
CA SER A 501 -0.54 16.93 -12.25
C SER A 501 -0.79 15.56 -11.60
N MET A 502 -1.81 15.45 -10.74
CA MET A 502 -2.19 14.20 -10.08
C MET A 502 -3.52 13.70 -10.66
N ALA A 503 -3.52 12.46 -11.14
CA ALA A 503 -4.72 11.79 -11.64
C ALA A 503 -4.90 10.46 -10.93
N THR A 504 -6.06 10.29 -10.30
CA THR A 504 -6.45 9.05 -9.65
C THR A 504 -7.12 8.12 -10.67
N LYS A 505 -6.65 6.87 -10.75
CA LYS A 505 -7.22 5.84 -11.62
C LYS A 505 -8.71 5.65 -11.31
N ASN A 506 -9.54 5.56 -12.36
CA ASN A 506 -11.00 5.38 -12.28
C ASN A 506 -11.78 6.51 -11.57
N PHE A 507 -11.15 7.67 -11.33
CA PHE A 507 -11.86 8.81 -10.78
C PHE A 507 -12.83 9.41 -11.83
N PRO A 508 -14.03 9.89 -11.43
CA PRO A 508 -15.00 10.48 -12.36
C PRO A 508 -14.37 11.56 -13.25
N SER A 509 -14.47 11.42 -14.56
CA SER A 509 -13.85 12.34 -15.51
C SER A 509 -14.52 13.71 -15.51
N VAL A 510 -13.80 14.73 -15.98
CA VAL A 510 -14.34 16.11 -16.08
C VAL A 510 -15.62 16.10 -16.93
N ASN A 511 -16.66 16.78 -16.46
CA ASN A 511 -18.01 16.80 -17.06
C ASN A 511 -18.75 15.45 -17.12
N SER A 512 -18.30 14.39 -16.44
CA SER A 512 -18.99 13.10 -16.49
C SER A 512 -20.33 13.07 -15.77
N THR A 513 -20.56 14.00 -14.82
CA THR A 513 -21.76 14.01 -13.96
C THR A 513 -22.07 12.67 -13.29
N SER A 514 -21.01 11.93 -12.93
CA SER A 514 -21.11 10.56 -12.40
C SER A 514 -21.90 10.52 -11.10
N LYS A 515 -22.81 9.54 -11.02
CA LYS A 515 -23.53 9.20 -9.80
C LYS A 515 -22.63 8.35 -8.90
N LEU A 516 -22.55 8.69 -7.62
CA LEU A 516 -21.67 8.01 -6.67
C LEU A 516 -22.45 7.03 -5.78
N VAL A 517 -21.85 5.86 -5.55
CA VAL A 517 -22.34 4.90 -4.54
C VAL A 517 -22.02 5.38 -3.13
N TYR A 518 -20.83 5.97 -2.93
CA TYR A 518 -20.36 6.45 -1.62
C TYR A 518 -19.89 7.92 -1.67
N PRO A 519 -20.81 8.90 -1.74
CA PRO A 519 -20.44 10.32 -1.88
C PRO A 519 -19.49 10.86 -0.80
N LEU A 520 -19.56 10.35 0.44
CA LEU A 520 -18.78 10.85 1.57
C LEU A 520 -17.31 10.40 1.57
N THR A 521 -16.88 9.56 0.62
CA THR A 521 -15.48 9.14 0.49
C THR A 521 -14.65 10.09 -0.38
N MET A 522 -15.29 11.04 -1.06
CA MET A 522 -14.65 11.80 -2.12
C MET A 522 -13.65 12.87 -1.63
N GLY A 523 -13.62 13.24 -0.36
CA GLY A 523 -12.82 14.37 0.14
C GLY A 523 -11.30 14.15 0.11
N ASN A 524 -10.85 12.90 0.08
CA ASN A 524 -9.42 12.57 0.17
C ASN A 524 -8.68 12.57 -1.18
N TYR A 525 -9.39 12.71 -2.30
CA TYR A 525 -8.78 12.68 -3.63
C TYR A 525 -8.17 14.04 -4.01
N PRO A 526 -6.98 14.06 -4.66
CA PRO A 526 -6.37 15.30 -5.15
C PRO A 526 -7.31 16.16 -6.00
N GLU A 527 -8.16 15.52 -6.82
CA GLU A 527 -9.15 16.16 -7.69
C GLU A 527 -10.23 16.93 -6.93
N THR A 528 -10.32 16.73 -5.61
CA THR A 528 -11.29 17.37 -4.71
C THR A 528 -10.66 18.33 -3.71
N ASP A 529 -9.34 18.55 -3.77
CA ASP A 529 -8.68 19.62 -3.02
C ASP A 529 -8.97 21.00 -3.65
N ILE A 530 -10.22 21.43 -3.51
CA ILE A 530 -10.76 22.62 -4.17
C ILE A 530 -10.91 23.82 -3.24
N ILE A 531 -10.61 23.69 -1.94
CA ILE A 531 -10.76 24.79 -0.98
C ILE A 531 -9.40 25.50 -0.82
N SER A 532 -9.36 26.81 -1.12
CA SER A 532 -8.18 27.64 -0.87
C SER A 532 -8.02 27.95 0.63
N ASP A 533 -6.79 28.20 1.06
CA ASP A 533 -6.47 28.62 2.43
C ASP A 533 -6.83 30.08 2.72
N THR A 534 -7.36 30.80 1.72
CA THR A 534 -7.81 32.18 1.86
C THR A 534 -9.34 32.29 1.92
N ILE A 535 -9.82 33.08 2.88
CA ILE A 535 -11.22 33.49 3.00
C ILE A 535 -11.34 35.02 2.87
N ALA A 536 -12.41 35.51 2.25
CA ALA A 536 -12.66 36.94 2.08
C ALA A 536 -14.16 37.25 2.12
N CYS A 537 -14.54 38.54 2.15
CA CYS A 537 -15.94 38.92 1.95
C CYS A 537 -16.39 38.73 0.49
N ASP A 538 -17.70 38.71 0.28
CA ASP A 538 -18.33 38.56 -1.04
C ASP A 538 -17.72 39.45 -2.14
N LYS A 539 -17.57 40.76 -1.90
CA LYS A 539 -17.01 41.71 -2.89
C LYS A 539 -15.54 41.43 -3.19
N CYS A 540 -14.73 41.15 -2.17
CA CYS A 540 -13.32 40.82 -2.36
C CYS A 540 -13.16 39.50 -3.11
N ALA A 541 -14.00 38.51 -2.80
CA ALA A 541 -13.97 37.21 -3.45
C ALA A 541 -14.27 37.32 -4.95
N VAL A 542 -15.25 38.15 -5.35
CA VAL A 542 -15.52 38.44 -6.78
C VAL A 542 -14.29 39.03 -7.47
N ALA A 543 -13.64 40.03 -6.84
CA ALA A 543 -12.44 40.65 -7.40
C ALA A 543 -11.27 39.64 -7.54
N MET A 544 -11.10 38.76 -6.55
CA MET A 544 -10.05 37.73 -6.56
C MET A 544 -10.30 36.66 -7.63
N VAL A 545 -11.53 36.17 -7.77
CA VAL A 545 -11.88 35.22 -8.83
C VAL A 545 -11.74 35.86 -10.21
N GLY A 546 -12.18 37.11 -10.39
CA GLY A 546 -12.08 37.82 -11.67
C GLY A 546 -10.64 38.05 -12.14
N THR A 547 -9.70 38.21 -11.20
CA THR A 547 -8.27 38.35 -11.52
C THR A 547 -7.53 37.01 -11.63
N LYS A 548 -8.18 35.89 -11.29
CA LYS A 548 -7.60 34.53 -11.22
C LYS A 548 -6.32 34.41 -10.38
N LYS A 549 -6.03 35.37 -9.51
CA LYS A 549 -4.82 35.39 -8.68
C LYS A 549 -5.15 35.18 -7.22
N ALA A 550 -4.68 34.06 -6.65
CA ALA A 550 -4.48 33.93 -5.22
C ALA A 550 -3.09 34.43 -4.81
N ALA A 551 -2.85 34.62 -3.51
CA ALA A 551 -1.54 35.00 -2.97
C ALA A 551 -0.46 33.92 -3.17
N HIS A 552 -0.88 32.68 -3.37
CA HIS A 552 -0.07 31.51 -3.70
C HIS A 552 -0.51 31.01 -5.09
N LYS A 553 0.30 30.22 -5.80
CA LYS A 553 0.12 29.77 -7.21
C LYS A 553 -1.20 29.04 -7.57
N GLU A 554 -2.23 29.15 -6.75
CA GLU A 554 -3.56 28.59 -6.93
C GLU A 554 -4.36 29.38 -7.98
N THR A 555 -5.03 28.65 -8.89
CA THR A 555 -5.97 29.23 -9.84
C THR A 555 -7.37 29.20 -9.25
N LEU A 556 -7.89 30.36 -8.85
CA LEU A 556 -9.25 30.49 -8.33
C LEU A 556 -10.28 30.37 -9.46
N VAL A 557 -11.31 29.55 -9.25
CA VAL A 557 -12.33 29.25 -10.28
C VAL A 557 -13.67 29.86 -9.93
N VAL A 558 -14.12 29.70 -8.69
CA VAL A 558 -15.40 30.23 -8.20
C VAL A 558 -15.34 30.61 -6.73
N ALA A 559 -16.33 31.36 -6.28
CA ALA A 559 -16.46 31.82 -4.91
C ALA A 559 -17.81 31.33 -4.34
N LEU A 560 -17.78 30.73 -3.16
CA LEU A 560 -18.95 30.19 -2.46
C LEU A 560 -19.26 31.03 -1.22
N PRO A 561 -20.23 31.95 -1.28
CA PRO A 561 -20.61 32.72 -0.10
C PRO A 561 -21.21 31.81 0.97
N LEU A 562 -20.83 32.07 2.22
CA LEU A 562 -21.26 31.31 3.38
C LEU A 562 -22.63 31.78 3.84
N VAL A 563 -23.65 31.31 3.11
CA VAL A 563 -25.07 31.59 3.33
C VAL A 563 -25.88 30.30 3.31
N SER A 564 -27.10 30.36 3.85
CA SER A 564 -28.03 29.22 3.94
C SER A 564 -28.20 28.50 2.60
N TYR A 565 -28.00 27.19 2.63
CA TYR A 565 -28.15 26.28 1.49
C TYR A 565 -29.60 26.24 1.01
N SER A 566 -30.56 26.06 1.91
CA SER A 566 -31.98 25.93 1.57
C SER A 566 -32.53 27.15 0.82
N LYS A 567 -32.04 28.35 1.16
CA LYS A 567 -32.41 29.61 0.49
C LYS A 567 -31.65 29.89 -0.81
N ASN A 568 -30.51 29.23 -1.02
CA ASN A 568 -29.61 29.46 -2.15
C ASN A 568 -29.25 28.17 -2.90
N ARG A 569 -30.13 27.17 -2.85
CA ARG A 569 -29.81 25.78 -3.22
C ARG A 569 -29.21 25.67 -4.61
N ASP A 570 -29.83 26.32 -5.59
CA ASP A 570 -29.43 26.14 -6.98
C ASP A 570 -28.09 26.78 -7.31
N ALA A 571 -27.86 28.01 -6.82
CA ALA A 571 -26.59 28.70 -6.95
C ALA A 571 -25.49 27.98 -6.17
N TRP A 572 -25.78 27.50 -4.96
CA TRP A 572 -24.85 26.73 -4.14
C TRP A 572 -24.39 25.46 -4.86
N LEU A 573 -25.35 24.65 -5.34
CA LEU A 573 -25.04 23.41 -6.07
C LEU A 573 -24.28 23.71 -7.35
N GLN A 574 -24.64 24.76 -8.09
CA GLN A 574 -23.94 25.14 -9.31
C GLN A 574 -22.48 25.55 -9.03
N THR A 575 -22.23 26.33 -7.97
CA THR A 575 -20.89 26.74 -7.57
C THR A 575 -20.02 25.55 -7.21
N VAL A 576 -20.52 24.62 -6.38
CA VAL A 576 -19.79 23.39 -6.03
C VAL A 576 -19.56 22.50 -7.25
N ASN A 577 -20.54 22.41 -8.15
CA ASN A 577 -20.42 21.65 -9.39
C ASN A 577 -19.32 22.21 -10.30
N ILE A 578 -19.19 23.55 -10.40
CA ILE A 578 -18.12 24.18 -11.17
C ILE A 578 -16.75 23.92 -10.53
N ALA A 579 -16.65 24.09 -9.19
CA ALA A 579 -15.39 23.87 -8.48
C ALA A 579 -14.89 22.42 -8.61
N THR A 580 -15.81 21.45 -8.60
CA THR A 580 -15.52 20.02 -8.82
C THR A 580 -15.41 19.64 -10.31
N SER A 581 -15.28 20.62 -11.22
CA SER A 581 -15.16 20.39 -12.67
C SER A 581 -16.29 19.53 -13.27
N ARG A 582 -17.50 19.63 -12.69
CA ARG A 582 -18.73 18.94 -13.13
C ARG A 582 -18.61 17.42 -13.19
N ARG A 583 -17.79 16.84 -12.30
CA ARG A 583 -17.53 15.40 -12.23
C ARG A 583 -18.68 14.61 -11.60
N PHE A 584 -19.46 15.23 -10.72
CA PHE A 584 -20.44 14.53 -9.89
C PHE A 584 -21.88 14.88 -10.23
N HIS A 585 -22.78 13.92 -10.03
CA HIS A 585 -24.21 14.16 -10.16
C HIS A 585 -24.70 15.17 -9.10
N ARG A 586 -25.67 16.02 -9.49
CA ARG A 586 -26.15 17.14 -8.67
C ARG A 586 -26.64 16.73 -7.27
N SER A 587 -27.22 15.54 -7.15
CA SER A 587 -27.70 14.98 -5.88
C SER A 587 -26.58 14.71 -4.85
N ASP A 588 -25.36 14.45 -5.32
CA ASP A 588 -24.26 13.99 -4.48
C ASP A 588 -23.38 15.14 -4.01
N LEU A 589 -23.44 16.28 -4.70
CA LEU A 589 -22.57 17.44 -4.47
C LEU A 589 -22.56 17.91 -3.01
N ALA A 590 -23.70 17.87 -2.32
CA ALA A 590 -23.75 18.26 -0.91
C ALA A 590 -22.96 17.31 0.01
N GLN A 591 -23.04 16.00 -0.24
CA GLN A 591 -22.29 15.00 0.51
C GLN A 591 -20.80 15.02 0.14
N VAL A 592 -20.49 15.13 -1.16
CA VAL A 592 -19.11 15.26 -1.65
C VAL A 592 -18.45 16.49 -1.02
N PHE A 593 -19.12 17.63 -1.03
CA PHE A 593 -18.56 18.85 -0.44
C PHE A 593 -18.43 18.78 1.07
N LEU A 594 -19.35 18.08 1.77
CA LEU A 594 -19.20 17.80 3.20
C LEU A 594 -17.93 16.97 3.48
N SER A 595 -17.65 15.96 2.66
CA SER A 595 -16.42 15.16 2.72
C SER A 595 -15.18 16.03 2.52
N ILE A 596 -15.16 16.88 1.49
CA ILE A 596 -14.08 17.84 1.20
C ILE A 596 -13.82 18.77 2.39
N ILE A 597 -14.88 19.29 3.01
CA ILE A 597 -14.76 20.17 4.18
C ILE A 597 -14.06 19.45 5.34
N PHE A 598 -14.50 18.24 5.69
CA PHE A 598 -13.90 17.52 6.82
C PHE A 598 -12.46 17.09 6.54
N THR A 599 -12.14 16.66 5.33
CA THR A 599 -10.74 16.41 4.94
C THR A 599 -9.90 17.68 5.02
N LYS A 600 -10.43 18.84 4.59
CA LYS A 600 -9.69 20.11 4.69
C LYS A 600 -9.48 20.52 6.15
N ILE A 601 -10.47 20.33 7.02
CA ILE A 601 -10.33 20.56 8.47
C ILE A 601 -9.22 19.68 9.04
N GLU A 602 -9.16 18.39 8.66
CA GLU A 602 -8.09 17.47 9.08
C GLU A 602 -6.69 17.98 8.74
N ARG A 603 -6.50 18.41 7.49
CA ARG A 603 -5.22 18.94 7.00
C ARG A 603 -4.81 20.19 7.76
N LEU A 604 -5.76 21.10 7.99
CA LEU A 604 -5.52 22.33 8.76
C LEU A 604 -5.16 22.07 10.23
N LEU A 605 -5.64 20.98 10.83
CA LEU A 605 -5.26 20.57 12.19
C LEU A 605 -3.85 19.95 12.23
N SER A 606 -3.45 19.30 11.14
CA SER A 606 -2.13 18.67 11.00
C SER A 606 -1.03 19.69 10.68
N GLU A 607 -1.38 20.76 9.97
CA GLU A 607 -0.48 21.87 9.63
C GLU A 607 -0.35 22.87 10.80
N SER A 608 0.87 23.36 11.05
CA SER A 608 1.12 24.36 12.12
C SER A 608 0.53 25.75 11.84
N SER A 609 0.01 25.97 10.63
CA SER A 609 -0.63 27.22 10.20
C SER A 609 -2.05 27.34 10.73
N LYS A 610 -2.20 28.01 11.86
CA LYS A 610 -3.52 28.37 12.40
C LYS A 610 -4.16 29.46 11.52
N VAL A 611 -5.07 29.07 10.63
CA VAL A 611 -6.01 29.99 9.94
C VAL A 611 -7.39 29.89 10.64
N PRO A 612 -7.56 30.44 11.85
CA PRO A 612 -8.74 30.20 12.69
C PRO A 612 -10.05 30.64 12.00
N ASN A 613 -9.99 31.71 11.20
CA ASN A 613 -11.16 32.19 10.46
C ASN A 613 -11.64 31.19 9.40
N LEU A 614 -10.71 30.50 8.73
CA LEU A 614 -11.07 29.46 7.75
C LEU A 614 -11.63 28.23 8.45
N HIS A 615 -11.00 27.78 9.53
CA HIS A 615 -11.50 26.65 10.33
C HIS A 615 -12.93 26.91 10.84
N ASN A 616 -13.21 28.10 11.37
CA ASN A 616 -14.55 28.48 11.84
C ASN A 616 -15.57 28.54 10.70
N ALA A 617 -15.18 29.08 9.55
CA ALA A 617 -16.01 29.12 8.36
C ALA A 617 -16.36 27.73 7.81
N LEU A 618 -15.39 26.82 7.78
CA LEU A 618 -15.57 25.42 7.36
C LEU A 618 -16.51 24.68 8.31
N ASN A 619 -16.34 24.83 9.62
CA ASN A 619 -17.25 24.26 10.61
C ASN A 619 -18.67 24.79 10.48
N TRP A 620 -18.83 26.11 10.28
CA TRP A 620 -20.13 26.72 10.03
C TRP A 620 -20.79 26.13 8.78
N GLN A 621 -20.04 26.01 7.68
CA GLN A 621 -20.52 25.45 6.43
C GLN A 621 -20.90 23.97 6.57
N ALA A 622 -20.10 23.16 7.26
CA ALA A 622 -20.41 21.76 7.55
C ALA A 622 -21.68 21.62 8.40
N THR A 623 -21.83 22.44 9.44
CA THR A 623 -23.04 22.45 10.30
C THR A 623 -24.28 22.82 9.49
N MET A 624 -24.17 23.81 8.59
CA MET A 624 -25.27 24.27 7.74
C MET A 624 -25.69 23.20 6.73
N ILE A 625 -24.73 22.57 6.03
CA ILE A 625 -25.02 21.45 5.11
C ILE A 625 -25.76 20.33 5.87
N GLN A 626 -25.26 19.96 7.05
CA GLN A 626 -25.83 18.90 7.85
C GLN A 626 -27.25 19.19 8.37
N SER A 627 -27.58 20.48 8.59
CA SER A 627 -28.86 20.90 9.15
C SER A 627 -29.91 21.30 8.10
N GLU A 628 -29.50 21.54 6.85
CA GLU A 628 -30.40 21.99 5.78
C GLU A 628 -30.52 21.01 4.60
N VAL A 629 -29.56 20.10 4.40
CA VAL A 629 -29.60 19.14 3.29
C VAL A 629 -30.50 17.95 3.62
N VAL A 630 -31.52 17.77 2.81
CA VAL A 630 -32.42 16.60 2.85
C VAL A 630 -31.96 15.59 1.80
N LEU A 631 -31.54 14.42 2.26
CA LEU A 631 -31.29 13.25 1.42
C LEU A 631 -32.63 12.68 0.95
N GLN A 632 -32.74 12.47 -0.36
CA GLN A 632 -33.94 11.96 -1.00
C GLN A 632 -33.74 10.49 -1.39
N ALA A 633 -34.82 9.70 -1.31
CA ALA A 633 -34.84 8.39 -1.94
C ALA A 633 -34.60 8.58 -3.44
N GLU A 634 -33.70 7.78 -4.00
CA GLU A 634 -33.50 7.78 -5.44
C GLU A 634 -33.81 6.40 -6.00
N ASN A 635 -34.40 6.39 -7.18
CA ASN A 635 -34.74 5.18 -7.91
C ASN A 635 -33.56 4.67 -8.75
N PHE A 636 -32.34 4.75 -8.22
CA PHE A 636 -31.17 4.19 -8.89
C PHE A 636 -30.94 2.77 -8.37
N PRO A 637 -30.96 1.76 -9.25
CA PRO A 637 -30.51 0.43 -8.86
C PRO A 637 -29.04 0.54 -8.41
N HIS A 638 -28.71 -0.09 -7.28
CA HIS A 638 -27.34 -0.21 -6.74
C HIS A 638 -26.74 1.00 -5.99
N VAL A 639 -27.51 2.04 -5.63
CA VAL A 639 -26.99 3.13 -4.77
C VAL A 639 -27.11 2.75 -3.29
N CYS A 640 -25.99 2.69 -2.59
CA CYS A 640 -25.93 2.48 -1.15
C CYS A 640 -26.20 3.82 -0.43
N GLN A 641 -27.47 4.22 -0.34
CA GLN A 641 -27.85 5.43 0.41
C GLN A 641 -27.85 5.13 1.91
N LEU A 642 -27.19 5.99 2.70
CA LEU A 642 -27.24 5.92 4.17
C LEU A 642 -28.68 6.06 4.70
N GLY A 643 -29.56 6.70 3.94
CA GLY A 643 -30.98 6.81 4.23
C GLY A 643 -31.61 8.06 3.62
N VAL A 644 -32.87 8.28 3.98
CA VAL A 644 -33.70 9.41 3.54
C VAL A 644 -34.03 10.29 4.73
N GLY A 645 -33.99 11.61 4.53
CA GLY A 645 -34.27 12.61 5.55
C GLY A 645 -33.16 13.63 5.70
N LEU A 646 -33.20 14.38 6.80
CA LEU A 646 -32.18 15.40 7.05
C LEU A 646 -30.82 14.74 7.35
N MET A 647 -29.75 15.25 6.73
CA MET A 647 -28.42 14.63 6.76
C MET A 647 -27.96 14.25 8.19
N ASN A 648 -28.03 15.18 9.14
CA ASN A 648 -27.61 14.91 10.53
C ASN A 648 -28.47 13.83 11.24
N GLU A 649 -29.76 13.76 10.93
CA GLU A 649 -30.68 12.76 11.46
C GLU A 649 -30.42 11.39 10.83
N VAL A 650 -30.13 11.35 9.53
CA VAL A 650 -29.74 10.12 8.82
C VAL A 650 -28.44 9.59 9.40
N ILE A 651 -27.40 10.42 9.56
CA ILE A 651 -26.13 10.01 10.17
C ILE A 651 -26.37 9.48 11.60
N LEU A 652 -27.09 10.22 12.45
CA LEU A 652 -27.39 9.76 13.81
C LEU A 652 -28.13 8.42 13.81
N ARG A 653 -29.10 8.25 12.91
CA ARG A 653 -29.86 7.00 12.76
C ARG A 653 -28.95 5.84 12.37
N THR A 654 -28.08 6.01 11.38
CA THR A 654 -27.17 4.93 10.96
C THR A 654 -26.21 4.48 12.05
N TYR A 655 -25.77 5.39 12.94
CA TYR A 655 -25.00 5.00 14.13
C TYR A 655 -25.83 4.21 15.15
N ARG A 656 -27.09 4.60 15.35
CA ARG A 656 -28.01 3.85 16.23
C ARG A 656 -28.29 2.47 15.68
N ASP A 657 -28.50 2.36 14.38
CA ASP A 657 -28.75 1.08 13.69
C ASP A 657 -27.55 0.13 13.84
N CYS A 658 -26.31 0.64 13.91
CA CYS A 658 -25.14 -0.20 14.19
C CYS A 658 -25.16 -0.87 15.56
N LEU A 659 -25.82 -0.24 16.54
CA LEU A 659 -25.93 -0.74 17.91
C LEU A 659 -27.10 -1.72 18.08
N VAL A 660 -27.99 -1.81 17.09
CA VAL A 660 -29.07 -2.79 17.05
C VAL A 660 -28.55 -4.07 16.39
N HIS A 661 -28.99 -5.23 16.89
CA HIS A 661 -28.52 -6.54 16.41
C HIS A 661 -29.38 -7.12 15.29
N ASP A 662 -30.52 -6.51 14.95
CA ASP A 662 -31.55 -7.13 14.12
C ASP A 662 -31.19 -7.19 12.62
N LYS A 663 -30.38 -6.26 12.13
CA LYS A 663 -30.01 -6.14 10.71
C LYS A 663 -28.59 -5.63 10.55
N PHE A 664 -27.95 -6.04 9.44
CA PHE A 664 -26.64 -5.51 9.09
C PHE A 664 -26.74 -4.00 8.77
N PRO A 665 -26.02 -3.14 9.51
CA PRO A 665 -26.08 -1.70 9.32
C PRO A 665 -25.25 -1.24 8.11
N LEU A 666 -25.86 -0.48 7.20
CA LEU A 666 -25.19 0.02 5.98
C LEU A 666 -23.92 0.84 6.25
N LEU A 667 -23.87 1.53 7.39
CA LEU A 667 -22.71 2.34 7.78
C LEU A 667 -21.45 1.50 7.98
N LEU A 668 -21.56 0.25 8.43
CA LEU A 668 -20.39 -0.62 8.58
C LEU A 668 -19.79 -1.03 7.24
N SER A 669 -20.63 -1.18 6.20
CA SER A 669 -20.17 -1.40 4.81
C SER A 669 -19.76 -0.13 4.06
N TYR A 670 -19.81 1.04 4.70
CA TYR A 670 -19.31 2.25 4.09
C TYR A 670 -17.78 2.19 4.03
N PRO A 671 -17.14 2.62 2.92
CA PRO A 671 -15.68 2.68 2.87
C PRO A 671 -15.11 3.54 4.00
N LEU A 672 -13.92 3.17 4.49
CA LEU A 672 -13.36 3.69 5.73
C LEU A 672 -13.27 5.22 5.77
N ASP A 673 -12.86 5.87 4.68
CA ASP A 673 -12.82 7.33 4.56
C ASP A 673 -14.18 7.98 4.81
N GLY A 674 -15.24 7.42 4.22
CA GLY A 674 -16.57 7.93 4.41
C GLY A 674 -17.10 7.66 5.81
N PHE A 675 -16.73 6.52 6.42
CA PHE A 675 -17.03 6.25 7.81
C PHE A 675 -16.35 7.28 8.75
N ILE A 676 -15.09 7.65 8.49
CA ILE A 676 -14.39 8.71 9.24
C ILE A 676 -15.11 10.05 9.10
N VAL A 677 -15.51 10.41 7.87
CA VAL A 677 -16.29 11.63 7.59
C VAL A 677 -17.64 11.62 8.32
N THR A 678 -18.36 10.49 8.37
CA THR A 678 -19.62 10.41 9.13
C THR A 678 -19.41 10.57 10.65
N ASN A 679 -18.28 10.10 11.18
CA ASN A 679 -17.92 10.28 12.59
C ASN A 679 -17.61 11.74 12.89
N ALA A 680 -16.86 12.40 12.01
CA ALA A 680 -16.57 13.83 12.07
C ALA A 680 -17.85 14.68 12.00
N ALA A 681 -18.74 14.35 11.06
CA ALA A 681 -20.05 14.97 10.91
C ALA A 681 -20.88 14.83 12.19
N LEU A 682 -20.99 13.61 12.75
CA LEU A 682 -21.72 13.40 14.00
C LEU A 682 -21.15 14.23 15.15
N SER A 683 -19.81 14.27 15.30
CA SER A 683 -19.12 15.13 16.30
C SER A 683 -19.41 16.61 16.11
N ASN A 684 -19.52 17.08 14.86
CA ASN A 684 -19.76 18.48 14.51
C ASN A 684 -21.26 18.85 14.50
N SER A 685 -22.15 17.88 14.71
CA SER A 685 -23.59 18.10 14.65
C SER A 685 -24.19 18.55 15.99
N LYS A 686 -25.42 19.08 15.97
CA LYS A 686 -26.24 19.30 17.17
C LYS A 686 -26.51 18.02 18.00
N TYR A 687 -26.20 16.85 17.45
CA TYR A 687 -26.35 15.54 18.07
C TYR A 687 -25.04 14.97 18.62
N SER A 688 -23.98 15.78 18.73
CA SER A 688 -22.67 15.35 19.27
C SER A 688 -22.79 14.64 20.63
N GLY A 689 -23.70 15.10 21.49
CA GLY A 689 -24.02 14.48 22.79
C GLY A 689 -25.15 13.45 22.77
N ALA A 690 -25.81 13.20 21.63
CA ALA A 690 -26.94 12.27 21.54
C ALA A 690 -26.53 10.79 21.61
N LEU A 691 -25.27 10.49 21.28
CA LEU A 691 -24.63 9.19 21.45
C LEU A 691 -23.49 9.34 22.44
N SER A 692 -23.50 8.55 23.52
CA SER A 692 -22.41 8.56 24.49
C SER A 692 -21.11 8.08 23.84
N GLN A 693 -19.97 8.57 24.35
CA GLN A 693 -18.65 8.18 23.85
C GLN A 693 -18.44 6.65 23.85
N PRO A 694 -18.87 5.87 24.86
CA PRO A 694 -18.79 4.41 24.81
C PRO A 694 -19.55 3.80 23.63
N LYS A 695 -20.77 4.29 23.33
CA LYS A 695 -21.55 3.80 22.18
C LYS A 695 -20.85 4.08 20.86
N ARG A 696 -20.23 5.26 20.71
CA ARG A 696 -19.44 5.60 19.51
C ARG A 696 -18.21 4.70 19.38
N LYS A 697 -17.49 4.47 20.48
CA LYS A 697 -16.38 3.52 20.55
C LYS A 697 -16.81 2.12 20.11
N SER A 698 -17.96 1.63 20.56
CA SER A 698 -18.52 0.34 20.11
C SER A 698 -18.77 0.30 18.60
N VAL A 699 -19.34 1.35 18.00
CA VAL A 699 -19.53 1.40 16.53
C VAL A 699 -18.20 1.40 15.78
N VAL A 700 -17.18 2.10 16.28
CA VAL A 700 -15.83 2.09 15.70
C VAL A 700 -15.20 0.70 15.81
N LEU A 701 -15.34 0.02 16.95
CA LEU A 701 -14.90 -1.38 17.08
C LEU A 701 -15.62 -2.28 16.07
N LEU A 702 -16.93 -2.17 15.93
CA LEU A 702 -17.68 -2.94 14.94
C LEU A 702 -17.20 -2.69 13.51
N ARG A 703 -16.88 -1.43 13.15
CA ARG A 703 -16.32 -1.11 11.83
C ARG A 703 -14.93 -1.70 11.64
N PHE A 704 -14.09 -1.67 12.68
CA PHE A 704 -12.77 -2.28 12.67
C PHE A 704 -12.85 -3.79 12.47
N LEU A 705 -13.68 -4.49 13.26
CA LEU A 705 -13.89 -5.93 13.11
C LEU A 705 -14.48 -6.30 11.74
N TYR A 706 -15.40 -5.48 11.21
CA TYR A 706 -15.92 -5.66 9.86
C TYR A 706 -14.83 -5.48 8.80
N HIS A 707 -13.91 -4.52 8.98
CA HIS A 707 -12.77 -4.34 8.08
C HIS A 707 -11.84 -5.54 8.05
N LEU A 708 -11.54 -6.14 9.21
CA LEU A 708 -10.75 -7.37 9.29
C LEU A 708 -11.41 -8.51 8.49
N LEU A 709 -12.74 -8.60 8.57
CA LEU A 709 -13.52 -9.57 7.80
C LEU A 709 -13.53 -9.26 6.29
N GLU A 710 -13.70 -8.00 5.89
CA GLU A 710 -13.64 -7.58 4.47
C GLU A 710 -12.31 -8.02 3.85
N ASN A 711 -11.20 -7.75 4.54
CA ASN A 711 -9.88 -8.13 4.06
C ASN A 711 -9.67 -9.65 4.09
N CYS A 712 -10.21 -10.36 5.08
CA CYS A 712 -10.22 -11.83 5.13
C CYS A 712 -10.91 -12.44 3.89
N CYS A 713 -12.11 -11.95 3.55
CA CYS A 713 -12.85 -12.41 2.39
C CYS A 713 -12.16 -12.02 1.07
N ALA A 714 -11.59 -10.81 0.98
CA ALA A 714 -10.83 -10.39 -0.20
C ALA A 714 -9.59 -11.28 -0.39
N TYR A 715 -8.88 -11.58 0.70
CA TYR A 715 -7.75 -12.50 0.67
C TYR A 715 -8.18 -13.89 0.20
N GLU A 716 -9.27 -14.45 0.73
CA GLU A 716 -9.81 -15.74 0.29
C GLU A 716 -10.13 -15.78 -1.21
N GLN A 717 -10.69 -14.70 -1.76
CA GLN A 717 -11.03 -14.60 -3.18
C GLN A 717 -9.80 -14.57 -4.08
N GLU A 718 -8.73 -13.89 -3.65
CA GLU A 718 -7.50 -13.74 -4.42
C GLU A 718 -6.56 -14.95 -4.28
N ASN A 719 -6.53 -15.57 -3.09
CA ASN A 719 -5.51 -16.55 -2.67
C ASN A 719 -6.11 -17.97 -2.47
N GLY A 720 -7.43 -18.09 -2.40
CA GLY A 720 -8.13 -19.36 -2.22
C GLY A 720 -8.19 -19.83 -0.75
N PRO A 721 -9.01 -20.86 -0.48
CA PRO A 721 -9.35 -21.29 0.88
C PRO A 721 -8.20 -21.96 1.63
N LEU A 722 -7.26 -22.60 0.93
CA LEU A 722 -6.12 -23.27 1.55
C LEU A 722 -5.14 -22.27 2.15
N GLN A 723 -4.81 -21.22 1.40
CA GLN A 723 -3.91 -20.14 1.85
C GLN A 723 -4.55 -19.35 2.99
N LEU A 724 -5.87 -19.14 2.92
CA LEU A 724 -6.62 -18.61 4.05
C LEU A 724 -6.54 -19.54 5.27
N HIS A 725 -6.68 -20.86 5.12
CA HIS A 725 -6.57 -21.81 6.24
C HIS A 725 -5.18 -21.81 6.88
N ALA A 726 -4.10 -21.71 6.10
CA ALA A 726 -2.75 -21.55 6.64
C ALA A 726 -2.62 -20.24 7.43
N ALA A 727 -3.09 -19.13 6.86
CA ALA A 727 -3.11 -17.83 7.53
C ALA A 727 -3.92 -17.86 8.83
N LYS A 728 -5.12 -18.47 8.79
CA LYS A 728 -6.03 -18.70 9.93
C LYS A 728 -5.31 -19.38 11.09
N THR A 729 -4.58 -20.44 10.80
CA THR A 729 -3.84 -21.19 11.81
C THR A 729 -2.73 -20.33 12.41
N LEU A 730 -1.93 -19.67 11.58
CA LEU A 730 -0.72 -18.99 12.04
C LEU A 730 -1.00 -17.70 12.80
N ILE A 731 -2.06 -16.97 12.46
CA ILE A 731 -2.52 -15.80 13.24
C ILE A 731 -2.93 -16.21 14.66
N LEU A 732 -3.46 -17.42 14.84
CA LEU A 732 -4.00 -17.90 16.11
C LEU A 732 -2.99 -18.67 16.97
N LEU A 733 -1.84 -19.07 16.43
CA LEU A 733 -0.80 -19.77 17.18
C LEU A 733 0.06 -18.78 17.98
N MET A 734 0.43 -19.15 19.21
CA MET A 734 1.32 -18.35 20.04
C MET A 734 2.73 -18.31 19.44
N ASP A 735 3.37 -17.12 19.46
CA ASP A 735 4.82 -17.04 19.27
C ASP A 735 5.49 -17.73 20.44
N ASP A 736 6.18 -18.85 20.20
CA ASP A 736 7.08 -19.43 21.20
C ASP A 736 8.30 -18.49 21.34
N PRO A 737 8.51 -17.83 22.50
CA PRO A 737 9.66 -16.96 22.69
C PRO A 737 11.01 -17.71 22.62
N SER A 738 10.98 -19.04 22.78
CA SER A 738 12.11 -19.97 22.66
C SER A 738 12.18 -20.72 21.32
N GLY A 739 11.13 -20.64 20.50
CA GLY A 739 11.12 -21.19 19.16
C GLY A 739 11.84 -20.26 18.17
N PRO A 740 12.31 -20.76 17.01
CA PRO A 740 12.87 -19.91 15.98
C PRO A 740 11.83 -18.87 15.55
N ARG A 741 12.01 -17.63 16.01
CA ARG A 741 11.16 -16.46 15.72
C ARG A 741 11.02 -16.15 14.21
N SER A 742 11.67 -16.92 13.34
CA SER A 742 11.63 -16.75 11.89
C SER A 742 10.47 -17.49 11.21
N LEU A 743 9.94 -18.59 11.75
CA LEU A 743 8.92 -19.40 11.05
C LEU A 743 7.52 -18.74 10.97
N PHE A 744 7.25 -17.75 11.83
CA PHE A 744 5.93 -17.13 11.98
C PHE A 744 5.85 -15.70 11.44
N LYS A 745 6.90 -15.22 10.76
CA LYS A 745 6.80 -13.97 10.00
C LYS A 745 5.95 -14.24 8.76
N TRP A 746 5.00 -13.36 8.48
CA TRP A 746 4.14 -13.47 7.30
C TRP A 746 4.89 -13.59 5.96
N ARG A 747 6.14 -13.13 5.89
CA ARG A 747 7.05 -13.36 4.76
C ARG A 747 7.26 -14.85 4.48
N SER A 748 7.31 -15.67 5.52
CA SER A 748 7.43 -17.13 5.44
C SER A 748 6.11 -17.83 5.12
N LEU A 749 4.97 -17.14 5.18
CA LEU A 749 3.62 -17.67 4.91
C LEU A 749 3.21 -17.63 3.44
N ARG A 750 3.70 -16.64 2.68
CA ARG A 750 3.73 -16.76 1.22
C ARG A 750 4.55 -17.96 0.78
N ALA A 751 5.45 -18.39 1.67
CA ALA A 751 6.17 -19.62 1.63
C ALA A 751 5.60 -20.78 2.49
N PHE A 752 4.29 -20.79 2.75
CA PHE A 752 3.51 -21.97 3.18
C PHE A 752 2.52 -22.56 2.15
N SER A 753 2.15 -21.80 1.10
CA SER A 753 1.15 -22.21 0.11
C SER A 753 1.60 -23.35 -0.80
N PHE A 754 2.90 -23.62 -0.92
CA PHE A 754 3.44 -24.53 -1.93
C PHE A 754 3.92 -25.86 -1.34
N ARG A 755 3.70 -26.13 -0.04
CA ARG A 755 4.04 -27.40 0.63
C ARG A 755 2.89 -28.39 0.80
N PHE A 756 1.64 -27.98 0.61
CA PHE A 756 0.48 -28.81 0.93
C PHE A 756 -0.47 -28.88 -0.25
N ASP A 757 -0.62 -30.06 -0.84
CA ASP A 757 -1.55 -30.30 -1.96
C ASP A 757 -3.01 -30.41 -1.48
N SER A 758 -3.23 -30.57 -0.17
CA SER A 758 -4.56 -30.68 0.42
C SER A 758 -4.64 -30.10 1.84
N LEU A 759 -5.85 -29.75 2.27
CA LEU A 759 -6.15 -29.40 3.66
C LEU A 759 -5.74 -30.50 4.65
N GLN A 760 -5.80 -31.77 4.22
CA GLN A 760 -5.43 -32.92 5.04
C GLN A 760 -3.92 -32.98 5.30
N ASP A 761 -3.09 -32.58 4.34
CA ASP A 761 -1.63 -32.56 4.51
C ASP A 761 -1.19 -31.44 5.45
N LEU A 762 -1.84 -30.27 5.33
CA LEU A 762 -1.64 -29.16 6.24
C LEU A 762 -2.09 -29.51 7.67
N GLN A 763 -3.27 -30.10 7.84
CA GLN A 763 -3.76 -30.60 9.13
C GLN A 763 -2.79 -31.63 9.74
N LYS A 764 -2.24 -32.56 8.94
CA LYS A 764 -1.29 -33.57 9.40
C LYS A 764 0.04 -32.95 9.85
N TYR A 765 0.56 -31.97 9.12
CA TYR A 765 1.76 -31.23 9.50
C TYR A 765 1.55 -30.45 10.81
N LEU A 766 0.44 -29.74 10.92
CA LEU A 766 0.07 -28.98 12.11
C LEU A 766 -0.18 -29.88 13.32
N SER A 767 -0.76 -31.06 13.13
CA SER A 767 -1.00 -32.05 14.18
C SER A 767 0.29 -32.71 14.69
N ASN A 768 1.31 -32.84 13.84
CA ASN A 768 2.61 -33.41 14.21
C ASN A 768 3.47 -32.45 15.03
N HIS A 769 3.22 -31.13 14.93
CA HIS A 769 3.81 -30.14 15.82
C HIS A 769 2.89 -29.96 17.04
N ALA A 770 3.33 -30.39 18.22
CA ALA A 770 2.63 -30.27 19.52
C ALA A 770 2.32 -28.82 19.98
N VAL A 771 2.37 -27.85 19.07
CA VAL A 771 2.14 -26.41 19.25
C VAL A 771 0.64 -26.06 19.27
N MET A 772 -0.23 -26.98 18.83
CA MET A 772 -1.69 -26.78 18.72
C MET A 772 -2.43 -26.55 20.04
N ASP A 773 -1.81 -26.77 21.19
CA ASP A 773 -2.44 -26.57 22.50
C ASP A 773 -2.37 -25.12 23.01
N ARG A 774 -1.68 -24.21 22.30
CA ARG A 774 -1.46 -22.83 22.76
C ARG A 774 -1.94 -21.79 21.74
N TYR A 775 -3.15 -21.30 21.97
CA TYR A 775 -3.77 -20.24 21.16
C TYR A 775 -3.52 -18.85 21.73
N ARG A 776 -3.45 -17.84 20.86
CA ARG A 776 -3.35 -16.43 21.26
C ARG A 776 -4.66 -15.95 21.90
N LEU A 777 -4.60 -15.65 23.19
CA LEU A 777 -5.76 -15.12 23.94
C LEU A 777 -5.92 -13.59 23.80
N SER A 778 -4.97 -12.91 23.16
CA SER A 778 -5.00 -11.48 22.87
C SER A 778 -4.38 -11.21 21.51
N LEU A 779 -5.01 -10.34 20.71
CA LEU A 779 -4.53 -9.86 19.42
C LEU A 779 -4.66 -8.34 19.36
N THR A 780 -3.54 -7.64 19.32
CA THR A 780 -3.51 -6.18 19.14
C THR A 780 -3.61 -5.82 17.66
N ALA A 781 -3.96 -4.57 17.35
CA ALA A 781 -3.92 -4.08 15.97
C ALA A 781 -2.50 -4.17 15.37
N ALA A 782 -1.45 -4.05 16.20
CA ALA A 782 -0.07 -4.20 15.75
C ALA A 782 0.25 -5.66 15.36
N ASP A 783 -0.26 -6.64 16.11
CA ASP A 783 -0.10 -8.07 15.78
C ASP A 783 -0.76 -8.41 14.43
N LEU A 784 -1.78 -7.64 14.03
CA LEU A 784 -2.51 -7.83 12.79
C LEU A 784 -1.90 -7.12 11.57
N LEU A 785 -0.98 -6.17 11.75
CA LEU A 785 -0.39 -5.37 10.65
C LEU A 785 0.39 -6.20 9.64
N ASP A 786 0.98 -7.29 10.10
CA ASP A 786 1.71 -8.23 9.25
C ASP A 786 0.80 -9.35 8.75
N THR A 787 -0.52 -9.22 8.82
CA THR A 787 -1.48 -10.25 8.40
C THR A 787 -2.37 -9.74 7.25
N PRO A 788 -3.07 -10.62 6.50
CA PRO A 788 -4.05 -10.21 5.51
C PRO A 788 -5.21 -9.41 6.08
N LEU A 789 -5.43 -9.48 7.40
CA LEU A 789 -6.62 -8.88 8.00
C LEU A 789 -6.48 -7.37 8.12
N LEU A 790 -5.26 -6.82 8.19
CA LEU A 790 -5.05 -5.40 8.40
C LEU A 790 -3.82 -4.89 7.67
N THR A 791 -4.02 -3.87 6.83
CA THR A 791 -2.93 -3.19 6.13
C THR A 791 -2.42 -1.99 6.93
N ALA A 792 -1.17 -1.57 6.65
CA ALA A 792 -0.60 -0.36 7.24
C ALA A 792 -1.43 0.91 6.92
N THR A 793 -1.96 1.00 5.69
CA THR A 793 -2.85 2.08 5.27
C THR A 793 -4.18 2.04 6.02
N GLY A 794 -4.81 0.86 6.12
CA GLY A 794 -6.05 0.68 6.88
C GLY A 794 -5.90 1.06 8.35
N LEU A 795 -4.81 0.67 9.00
CA LEU A 795 -4.54 1.08 10.38
C LEU A 795 -4.31 2.58 10.51
N ALA A 796 -3.54 3.19 9.58
CA ALA A 796 -3.33 4.63 9.57
C ALA A 796 -4.67 5.39 9.46
N ASP A 797 -5.59 4.89 8.62
CA ASP A 797 -6.92 5.47 8.49
C ASP A 797 -7.75 5.36 9.77
N PHE A 798 -7.76 4.20 10.43
CA PHE A 798 -8.44 4.06 11.73
C PHE A 798 -7.87 4.99 12.80
N ARG A 799 -6.55 5.23 12.81
CA ARG A 799 -5.90 6.16 13.74
C ARG A 799 -6.37 7.61 13.58
N ARG A 800 -6.88 8.01 12.41
CA ARG A 800 -7.52 9.33 12.19
C ARG A 800 -8.76 9.53 13.06
N LEU A 801 -9.39 8.46 13.56
CA LEU A 801 -10.49 8.56 14.54
C LEU A 801 -10.02 8.93 15.96
N GLY A 802 -8.70 8.97 16.19
CA GLY A 802 -8.09 9.45 17.44
C GLY A 802 -8.55 8.64 18.66
N PRO A 803 -9.03 9.30 19.74
CA PRO A 803 -9.44 8.61 20.98
C PRO A 803 -10.55 7.57 20.81
N LEU A 804 -11.35 7.65 19.74
CA LEU A 804 -12.39 6.66 19.43
C LEU A 804 -11.81 5.33 18.94
N PHE A 805 -10.57 5.32 18.44
CA PHE A 805 -9.87 4.12 18.00
C PHE A 805 -8.68 3.75 18.90
N SER A 806 -7.95 4.71 19.48
CA SER A 806 -6.74 4.42 20.26
C SER A 806 -6.95 3.48 21.45
N TRP A 807 -8.17 3.43 22.01
CA TRP A 807 -8.50 2.47 23.08
C TRP A 807 -8.58 1.03 22.56
N ILE A 808 -8.95 0.82 21.28
CA ILE A 808 -8.96 -0.50 20.64
C ILE A 808 -7.55 -1.07 20.60
N GLU A 809 -6.56 -0.24 20.22
CA GLU A 809 -5.15 -0.63 20.19
C GLU A 809 -4.60 -1.01 21.58
N ARG A 810 -5.12 -0.40 22.65
CA ARG A 810 -4.60 -0.59 24.02
C ARG A 810 -5.35 -1.64 24.84
N GLU A 811 -6.67 -1.72 24.67
CA GLU A 811 -7.56 -2.37 25.64
C GLU A 811 -8.41 -3.48 25.02
N ALA A 812 -8.69 -3.45 23.70
CA ALA A 812 -9.62 -4.39 23.07
C ALA A 812 -8.98 -5.71 22.57
N GLY A 813 -7.70 -5.95 22.84
CA GLY A 813 -6.95 -7.07 22.24
C GLY A 813 -7.57 -8.45 22.51
N ASN A 814 -8.13 -8.65 23.71
CA ASN A 814 -8.80 -9.89 24.09
C ASN A 814 -10.12 -10.08 23.33
N ALA A 815 -10.90 -9.02 23.12
CA ALA A 815 -12.15 -9.08 22.36
C ALA A 815 -11.89 -9.30 20.85
N ILE A 816 -10.85 -8.67 20.31
CA ILE A 816 -10.37 -8.91 18.95
C ILE A 816 -9.98 -10.39 18.79
N ALA A 817 -9.26 -10.96 19.76
CA ALA A 817 -8.90 -12.38 19.74
C ALA A 817 -10.12 -13.30 19.66
N VAL A 818 -11.15 -13.08 20.48
CA VAL A 818 -12.41 -13.86 20.37
C VAL A 818 -13.01 -13.73 18.97
N PHE A 819 -13.13 -12.51 18.44
CA PHE A 819 -13.69 -12.30 17.11
C PHE A 819 -12.88 -13.01 16.02
N VAL A 820 -11.56 -12.88 16.02
CA VAL A 820 -10.67 -13.54 15.05
C VAL A 820 -10.74 -15.06 15.19
N HIS A 821 -10.81 -15.60 16.41
CA HIS A 821 -11.03 -17.03 16.63
C HIS A 821 -12.30 -17.56 15.96
N TYR A 822 -13.42 -16.85 16.12
CA TYR A 822 -14.69 -17.21 15.49
C TYR A 822 -14.65 -16.99 13.98
N LEU A 823 -14.05 -15.90 13.51
CA LEU A 823 -13.86 -15.63 12.09
C LEU A 823 -13.06 -16.75 11.40
N MET A 824 -12.02 -17.23 12.08
CA MET A 824 -11.08 -18.18 11.48
C MET A 824 -11.49 -19.65 11.61
N ARG A 825 -12.24 -20.02 12.66
CA ARG A 825 -12.62 -21.42 12.92
C ARG A 825 -14.04 -21.80 12.52
N LEU A 826 -14.87 -20.83 12.13
CA LEU A 826 -16.17 -21.16 11.58
C LEU A 826 -16.03 -21.48 10.09
N ASP A 827 -16.26 -22.75 9.76
CA ASP A 827 -16.55 -23.14 8.38
C ASP A 827 -17.81 -22.40 7.93
N THR A 828 -17.60 -21.42 7.07
CA THR A 828 -18.69 -20.65 6.52
C THR A 828 -18.71 -20.88 5.02
N THR A 829 -19.89 -21.22 4.52
CA THR A 829 -20.12 -21.26 3.09
C THR A 829 -19.82 -19.88 2.50
N PRO A 830 -19.23 -19.81 1.29
CA PRO A 830 -18.95 -18.55 0.62
C PRO A 830 -20.22 -17.68 0.62
N CYS A 831 -20.16 -16.55 1.33
CA CYS A 831 -21.27 -15.62 1.43
C CYS A 831 -20.76 -14.19 1.55
N LEU A 832 -21.65 -13.22 1.35
CA LEU A 832 -21.30 -11.81 1.43
C LEU A 832 -20.72 -11.46 2.81
N PRO A 833 -19.67 -10.62 2.91
CA PRO A 833 -19.07 -10.23 4.19
C PRO A 833 -20.10 -9.68 5.19
N SER A 834 -21.12 -8.96 4.72
CA SER A 834 -22.21 -8.45 5.57
C SER A 834 -23.03 -9.56 6.25
N ILE A 835 -23.31 -10.64 5.52
CA ILE A 835 -24.04 -11.81 6.02
C ILE A 835 -23.17 -12.56 7.02
N LEU A 836 -21.90 -12.78 6.70
CA LEU A 836 -20.96 -13.45 7.58
C LEU A 836 -20.75 -12.67 8.88
N PHE A 837 -20.57 -11.36 8.81
CA PHE A 837 -20.44 -10.50 9.99
C PHE A 837 -21.67 -10.57 10.88
N GLN A 838 -22.87 -10.56 10.29
CA GLN A 838 -24.12 -10.65 11.04
C GLN A 838 -24.22 -11.99 11.77
N ARG A 839 -23.89 -13.11 11.09
CA ARG A 839 -23.84 -14.44 11.72
C ARG A 839 -22.83 -14.49 12.88
N LEU A 840 -21.66 -13.86 12.72
CA LEU A 840 -20.66 -13.78 13.78
C LEU A 840 -21.19 -12.97 14.98
N ARG A 841 -21.84 -11.83 14.74
CA ARG A 841 -22.47 -11.00 15.78
C ARG A 841 -23.64 -11.66 16.51
N GLU A 842 -24.27 -12.65 15.90
CA GLU A 842 -25.39 -13.39 16.49
C GLU A 842 -24.93 -14.47 17.48
N ARG A 843 -23.66 -14.89 17.43
CA ARG A 843 -23.08 -15.83 18.39
C ARG A 843 -23.02 -15.23 19.78
N GLU A 844 -23.52 -15.95 20.78
CA GLU A 844 -23.58 -15.48 22.17
C GLU A 844 -22.19 -15.17 22.73
N GLU A 845 -21.18 -15.94 22.33
CA GLU A 845 -19.81 -15.76 22.81
C GLU A 845 -19.17 -14.49 22.25
N VAL A 846 -19.44 -14.18 20.98
CA VAL A 846 -19.00 -12.92 20.35
C VAL A 846 -19.78 -11.74 20.95
N LYS A 847 -21.10 -11.87 21.18
CA LYS A 847 -21.87 -10.83 21.89
C LYS A 847 -21.30 -10.55 23.28
N GLU A 848 -20.96 -11.59 24.02
CA GLU A 848 -20.38 -11.47 25.35
C GLU A 848 -19.03 -10.74 25.29
N ALA A 849 -18.15 -11.10 24.35
CA ALA A 849 -16.87 -10.44 24.15
C ALA A 849 -17.00 -8.95 23.75
N LEU A 850 -18.03 -8.61 22.97
CA LEU A 850 -18.27 -7.24 22.48
C LEU A 850 -19.12 -6.37 23.43
N ALA A 851 -19.69 -6.96 24.48
CA ALA A 851 -20.46 -6.22 25.48
C ALA A 851 -19.57 -5.28 26.32
N ASP A 852 -18.40 -5.75 26.72
CA ASP A 852 -17.39 -4.96 27.42
C ASP A 852 -15.95 -5.32 26.95
N PRO A 853 -15.58 -4.89 25.73
CA PRO A 853 -14.38 -5.38 25.05
C PRO A 853 -13.06 -4.99 25.73
N GLY A 854 -13.06 -3.92 26.55
CA GLY A 854 -11.87 -3.43 27.25
C GLY A 854 -11.57 -4.14 28.58
N SER A 855 -12.55 -4.83 29.17
CA SER A 855 -12.40 -5.51 30.47
C SER A 855 -12.26 -7.02 30.36
N LEU A 856 -12.38 -7.57 29.15
CA LEU A 856 -12.32 -9.00 28.91
C LEU A 856 -10.95 -9.55 29.32
N SER A 857 -10.91 -10.58 30.16
CA SER A 857 -9.66 -11.21 30.62
C SER A 857 -9.26 -12.38 29.73
N ALA A 858 -7.97 -12.77 29.73
CA ALA A 858 -7.50 -13.94 28.99
C ALA A 858 -8.23 -15.24 29.38
N ARG A 859 -8.57 -15.43 30.65
CA ARG A 859 -9.40 -16.57 31.12
C ARG A 859 -10.81 -16.53 30.55
N ALA A 860 -11.38 -15.33 30.40
CA ALA A 860 -12.69 -15.19 29.77
C ALA A 860 -12.61 -15.52 28.28
N VAL A 861 -11.56 -15.09 27.57
CA VAL A 861 -11.31 -15.47 26.17
C VAL A 861 -11.22 -16.98 26.03
N GLU A 862 -10.41 -17.65 26.86
CA GLU A 862 -10.27 -19.11 26.85
C GLU A 862 -11.62 -19.83 27.02
N ARG A 863 -12.45 -19.39 27.97
CA ARG A 863 -13.81 -19.90 28.14
C ARG A 863 -14.68 -19.67 26.90
N LEU A 864 -14.60 -18.49 26.28
CA LEU A 864 -15.42 -18.10 25.14
C LEU A 864 -15.03 -18.82 23.84
N ILE A 865 -13.75 -19.16 23.67
CA ILE A 865 -13.28 -19.88 22.47
C ILE A 865 -13.31 -21.41 22.64
N LYS A 866 -13.48 -21.92 23.86
CA LYS A 866 -13.59 -23.35 24.15
C LYS A 866 -14.66 -24.11 23.35
N PRO A 867 -15.84 -23.52 23.02
CA PRO A 867 -16.84 -24.19 22.20
C PRO A 867 -16.42 -24.40 20.74
N LEU A 868 -15.42 -23.65 20.25
CA LEU A 868 -14.84 -23.89 18.93
C LEU A 868 -14.07 -25.21 19.02
N THR A 869 -14.50 -26.21 18.25
CA THR A 869 -13.75 -27.47 18.11
C THR A 869 -12.30 -27.16 17.76
N VAL A 870 -11.36 -27.97 18.29
CA VAL A 870 -9.95 -27.96 17.84
C VAL A 870 -9.97 -27.96 16.31
N LEU A 871 -9.16 -27.10 15.68
CA LEU A 871 -8.98 -27.05 14.21
C LEU A 871 -8.90 -28.50 13.70
N GLN A 872 -10.03 -29.03 13.21
CA GLN A 872 -10.13 -30.40 12.73
C GLN A 872 -9.78 -30.44 11.26
#